data_AF-A0A0E0JA25-F1
#
_entry.id   AF-A0A0E0JA25-F1
#
_cell.length_a   1.000
_cell.length_b   1.000
_cell.length_c   1.000
_cell.angle_alpha   90.00
_cell.angle_beta   90.00
_cell.angle_gamma   90.00
#
_symmetry.space_group_name_H-M   'P 1'
#
loop_
_entity.id
_entity.type
_entity.pdbx_description
1 polymer ?
#
loop_
_entity_poly.entity_id
_entity_poly.type
_entity_poly.pdbx_seq_one_letter_code
_entity_poly.pdbx_strand_id
1 'polypeptide(L)'
;MLSYRWILLLSVVVVVAVAAELPLASTTFKTLTGNAPLVIARGGFSGLFPDSSQFAFGFALSATSTDTSLWCDVQLTKDGVGFCLRDLLMQNGTTISQVYPGGKQTYRINGVPKTGWFPVDYNMSLLTNALFSRTDKFDFCNFRIFSVTGFMSSIEPSSLWLNVEHDVFYTEHGLNMTNYILSVQKLGFVKYISSPELGFLETLSGGIDNKVKLVFRFLDKAVSDPSTNKTYDSMLSDLAFIKTIASGIMVPKSYIWPVTSDNYIQLPTQIVKDAHDTGLEIYASDFSNDGIFPYNYSYDPLEEYLSFVSNGGFSVDGVLTDHPLTASEAIGNILIISHNGASGDYPDCTDLAYEKAVGDGADVIDCSIEMTKDGIPICMSSINLYDSTDVQNSKFSSLASVVPEIQTKPGIFTFNLTWEEISTLRPKITHPYHDFVRNPRYANQGKFFKLSDFLTYAKDKDLSGIMIIMKNAAFMAKSLGFDVVDLVTTALSNAGYDNMDPTTKNNKEIMIQSKDSAVLVKLKQRLTQCKLVYSLPVKVGDVSDSCVADIKKFADAVIVDRESVFAESKGFIIRKSKVVEDVQSAGLAVYVEVFRNEYVSPPVDFFADGTVEINNYVQLQVPIGDLAQLLDAECSTGGMLPALAPMPVLNSSDVIEPPLPAAEPKSAAGSSATNACVVGVRAPPPLFSSSREYVLLATLLLLQML
;
A
#
# COMPACT_ATOMS: atom_id res chain seq x y z
N MET A 1 -47.99 -21.52 51.19
CA MET A 1 -48.77 -21.26 49.96
C MET A 1 -47.86 -20.57 48.94
N LEU A 2 -48.35 -20.42 47.71
CA LEU A 2 -47.71 -19.82 46.53
C LEU A 2 -46.92 -18.53 46.86
N SER A 3 -45.67 -18.31 46.43
CA SER A 3 -45.08 -18.13 45.07
C SER A 3 -44.86 -16.64 44.72
N TYR A 4 -44.14 -16.39 43.61
CA TYR A 4 -43.54 -15.11 43.14
C TYR A 4 -42.19 -14.77 43.78
N ARG A 5 -41.07 -15.17 43.16
CA ARG A 5 -40.40 -14.57 41.98
C ARG A 5 -39.86 -13.16 42.25
N TRP A 6 -38.57 -13.10 42.56
CA TRP A 6 -37.74 -11.91 42.37
C TRP A 6 -37.21 -11.90 40.93
N ILE A 7 -37.22 -10.74 40.28
CA ILE A 7 -36.47 -10.46 39.04
C ILE A 7 -35.78 -9.13 39.24
N LEU A 8 -34.45 -9.09 39.09
CA LEU A 8 -33.72 -7.82 39.05
C LEU A 8 -33.94 -7.16 37.69
N LEU A 9 -34.35 -5.90 37.69
CA LEU A 9 -34.22 -5.02 36.52
C LEU A 9 -32.94 -4.20 36.69
N LEU A 10 -31.83 -4.79 36.22
CA LEU A 10 -30.55 -4.11 36.09
C LEU A 10 -30.54 -3.46 34.69
N SER A 11 -30.99 -2.21 34.61
CA SER A 11 -31.09 -1.46 33.36
C SER A 11 -29.70 -1.02 32.88
N VAL A 12 -28.99 -1.91 32.19
CA VAL A 12 -27.75 -1.58 31.48
C VAL A 12 -28.11 -0.70 30.29
N VAL A 13 -27.91 0.61 30.44
CA VAL A 13 -27.95 1.55 29.31
C VAL A 13 -26.65 1.35 28.52
N VAL A 14 -26.70 0.50 27.50
CA VAL A 14 -25.64 0.43 26.50
C VAL A 14 -25.70 1.71 25.69
N VAL A 15 -24.83 2.66 26.02
CA VAL A 15 -24.54 3.79 25.14
C VAL A 15 -23.76 3.22 23.97
N VAL A 16 -24.47 2.84 22.92
CA VAL A 16 -23.85 2.60 21.61
C VAL A 16 -23.33 3.95 21.14
N ALA A 17 -22.01 4.14 21.28
CA ALA A 17 -21.32 5.23 20.62
C ALA A 17 -21.37 4.95 19.11
N VAL A 18 -22.40 5.46 18.45
CA VAL A 18 -22.43 5.54 16.99
C VAL A 18 -21.31 6.49 16.61
N ALA A 19 -20.18 5.94 16.19
CA ALA A 19 -19.16 6.69 15.49
C ALA A 19 -19.85 7.30 14.26
N ALA A 20 -19.90 8.62 14.20
CA ALA A 20 -20.40 9.32 13.03
C ALA A 20 -19.32 9.23 11.95
N GLU A 21 -19.35 8.16 11.17
CA GLU A 21 -18.62 8.08 9.92
C GLU A 21 -19.01 9.31 9.08
N LEU A 22 -18.05 10.22 8.91
CA LEU A 22 -18.20 11.32 7.97
C LEU A 22 -18.35 10.68 6.58
N PRO A 23 -19.34 11.11 5.77
CA PRO A 23 -19.47 10.62 4.40
C PRO A 23 -18.33 11.18 3.54
N LEU A 24 -17.18 10.50 3.60
CA LEU A 24 -16.14 10.58 2.58
C LEU A 24 -16.80 10.35 1.22
N ALA A 25 -16.32 11.06 0.20
CA ALA A 25 -16.92 11.00 -1.13
C ALA A 25 -16.94 9.54 -1.61
N SER A 26 -18.14 8.98 -1.75
CA SER A 26 -18.28 7.56 -2.07
C SER A 26 -17.86 7.33 -3.52
N THR A 27 -16.62 6.90 -3.69
CA THR A 27 -16.12 6.12 -4.81
C THR A 27 -16.90 4.82 -4.87
N THR A 28 -18.14 4.88 -5.35
CA THR A 28 -18.95 3.69 -5.65
C THR A 28 -18.28 2.95 -6.81
N PHE A 29 -17.40 2.01 -6.46
CA PHE A 29 -16.76 1.12 -7.42
C PHE A 29 -17.84 0.41 -8.25
N LYS A 30 -17.55 0.18 -9.52
CA LYS A 30 -18.50 -0.48 -10.44
C LYS A 30 -18.45 -2.00 -10.34
N THR A 31 -18.40 -2.50 -9.10
CA THR A 31 -18.55 -3.90 -8.72
C THR A 31 -20.03 -4.28 -8.76
N LEU A 32 -20.35 -5.58 -8.68
CA LEU A 32 -21.74 -6.05 -8.62
C LEU A 32 -22.50 -5.48 -7.41
N THR A 33 -21.77 -5.18 -6.33
CA THR A 33 -22.35 -4.76 -5.04
C THR A 33 -22.14 -3.27 -4.71
N GLY A 34 -21.35 -2.53 -5.49
CA GLY A 34 -20.95 -1.15 -5.21
C GLY A 34 -19.85 -0.99 -4.16
N ASN A 35 -19.42 -2.09 -3.52
CA ASN A 35 -18.33 -2.12 -2.55
C ASN A 35 -16.95 -2.09 -3.23
N ALA A 36 -15.91 -1.79 -2.45
CA ALA A 36 -14.52 -1.92 -2.88
C ALA A 36 -14.21 -3.37 -3.35
N PRO A 37 -13.37 -3.55 -4.39
CA PRO A 37 -12.92 -4.87 -4.84
C PRO A 37 -12.11 -5.59 -3.76
N LEU A 38 -12.27 -6.90 -3.64
CA LEU A 38 -11.53 -7.69 -2.66
C LEU A 38 -10.05 -7.86 -3.06
N VAL A 39 -9.13 -7.52 -2.16
CA VAL A 39 -7.72 -7.94 -2.26
C VAL A 39 -7.60 -9.42 -1.87
N ILE A 40 -6.99 -10.23 -2.73
CA ILE A 40 -6.79 -11.67 -2.48
C ILE A 40 -5.30 -12.01 -2.57
N ALA A 41 -4.70 -12.39 -1.44
CA ALA A 41 -3.26 -12.61 -1.29
C ALA A 41 -2.87 -14.07 -1.58
N ARG A 42 -2.31 -14.34 -2.77
CA ARG A 42 -1.98 -15.69 -3.24
C ARG A 42 -0.84 -16.31 -2.43
N GLY A 43 -1.16 -17.26 -1.55
CA GLY A 43 -0.19 -17.84 -0.62
C GLY A 43 0.35 -16.80 0.37
N GLY A 44 -0.40 -15.72 0.63
CA GLY A 44 0.08 -14.53 1.33
C GLY A 44 0.85 -13.58 0.41
N PHE A 45 1.92 -12.97 0.91
CA PHE A 45 2.83 -12.12 0.13
C PHE A 45 3.91 -13.00 -0.57
N SER A 46 3.48 -13.85 -1.49
CA SER A 46 4.36 -14.74 -2.27
C SER A 46 5.30 -14.01 -3.24
N GLY A 47 5.05 -12.72 -3.47
CA GLY A 47 5.96 -11.78 -4.12
C GLY A 47 7.34 -11.66 -3.44
N LEU A 48 7.39 -11.84 -2.12
CA LEU A 48 8.58 -11.59 -1.31
C LEU A 48 9.03 -12.84 -0.54
N PHE A 49 8.10 -13.57 0.08
CA PHE A 49 8.37 -14.75 0.91
C PHE A 49 7.92 -16.04 0.22
N PRO A 50 8.47 -17.22 0.57
CA PRO A 50 8.03 -18.49 -0.02
C PRO A 50 6.52 -18.73 0.18
N ASP A 51 5.84 -19.10 -0.90
CA ASP A 51 4.38 -19.21 -1.00
C ASP A 51 3.77 -20.07 0.12
N SER A 52 2.67 -19.61 0.72
CA SER A 52 1.93 -20.31 1.77
C SER A 52 2.71 -20.55 3.08
N SER A 53 3.84 -19.86 3.27
CA SER A 53 4.57 -19.85 4.54
C SER A 53 3.85 -19.01 5.62
N GLN A 54 4.18 -19.27 6.89
CA GLN A 54 3.72 -18.45 8.02
C GLN A 54 4.03 -16.96 7.81
N PHE A 55 5.22 -16.64 7.32
CA PHE A 55 5.66 -15.25 7.09
C PHE A 55 4.95 -14.60 5.89
N ALA A 56 4.77 -15.33 4.77
CA ALA A 56 4.00 -14.81 3.64
C ALA A 56 2.58 -14.43 4.06
N PHE A 57 1.88 -15.29 4.81
CA PHE A 57 0.52 -15.00 5.29
C PHE A 57 0.48 -13.92 6.37
N GLY A 58 1.38 -13.97 7.37
CA GLY A 58 1.42 -13.00 8.46
C GLY A 58 1.76 -11.58 7.98
N PHE A 59 2.76 -11.45 7.10
CA PHE A 59 3.14 -10.17 6.51
C PHE A 59 2.07 -9.59 5.58
N ALA A 60 1.30 -10.43 4.88
CA ALA A 60 0.15 -9.95 4.14
C ALA A 60 -0.86 -9.26 5.10
N LEU A 61 -1.26 -9.89 6.20
CA LEU A 61 -2.24 -9.28 7.13
C LEU A 61 -1.74 -8.01 7.86
N SER A 62 -0.43 -7.80 7.97
CA SER A 62 0.12 -6.58 8.59
C SER A 62 0.44 -5.45 7.60
N ALA A 63 0.57 -5.75 6.31
CA ALA A 63 0.93 -4.78 5.27
C ALA A 63 -0.21 -4.44 4.29
N THR A 64 -1.33 -5.15 4.31
CA THR A 64 -2.42 -5.07 3.31
C THR A 64 -3.78 -4.90 3.97
N SER A 65 -4.81 -4.51 3.22
CA SER A 65 -6.10 -4.06 3.79
C SER A 65 -6.72 -5.10 4.75
N THR A 66 -7.41 -4.66 5.80
CA THR A 66 -7.88 -5.54 6.90
C THR A 66 -8.97 -6.55 6.49
N ASP A 67 -9.58 -6.34 5.32
CA ASP A 67 -10.50 -7.24 4.63
C ASP A 67 -9.83 -8.18 3.62
N THR A 68 -8.50 -8.05 3.40
CA THR A 68 -7.72 -8.90 2.49
C THR A 68 -7.96 -10.38 2.80
N SER A 69 -8.41 -11.12 1.80
CA SER A 69 -8.61 -12.55 1.91
C SER A 69 -7.31 -13.29 1.59
N LEU A 70 -6.79 -14.04 2.54
CA LEU A 70 -5.66 -14.93 2.27
C LEU A 70 -6.13 -16.08 1.37
N TRP A 71 -5.31 -16.51 0.42
CA TRP A 71 -5.61 -17.59 -0.51
C TRP A 71 -4.72 -18.81 -0.26
N CYS A 72 -5.36 -19.97 -0.18
CA CYS A 72 -4.73 -21.27 0.08
C CYS A 72 -5.12 -22.26 -1.01
N ASP A 73 -4.15 -22.67 -1.83
CA ASP A 73 -4.30 -23.79 -2.77
C ASP A 73 -4.25 -25.10 -1.96
N VAL A 74 -5.40 -25.76 -1.78
CA VAL A 74 -5.56 -26.88 -0.85
C VAL A 74 -5.10 -28.18 -1.47
N GLN A 75 -4.08 -28.78 -0.87
CA GLN A 75 -3.60 -30.13 -1.17
C GLN A 75 -3.91 -31.07 0.01
N LEU A 76 -4.19 -32.35 -0.24
CA LEU A 76 -4.38 -33.37 0.81
C LEU A 76 -3.18 -34.32 0.89
N THR A 77 -2.67 -34.54 2.10
CA THR A 77 -1.75 -35.65 2.38
C THR A 77 -2.45 -37.01 2.20
N LYS A 78 -1.63 -38.06 2.13
CA LYS A 78 -2.05 -39.47 2.14
C LYS A 78 -3.01 -39.86 3.26
N ASP A 79 -2.89 -39.21 4.42
CA ASP A 79 -3.74 -39.40 5.60
C ASP A 79 -4.91 -38.40 5.70
N GLY A 80 -5.18 -37.62 4.64
CA GLY A 80 -6.33 -36.73 4.55
C GLY A 80 -6.18 -35.42 5.34
N VAL A 81 -4.95 -35.01 5.66
CA VAL A 81 -4.66 -33.71 6.27
C VAL A 81 -4.45 -32.69 5.15
N GLY A 82 -5.28 -31.65 5.11
CA GLY A 82 -5.13 -30.57 4.13
C GLY A 82 -4.15 -29.48 4.57
N PHE A 83 -3.37 -29.00 3.60
CA PHE A 83 -2.37 -27.94 3.75
C PHE A 83 -2.36 -27.03 2.51
N CYS A 84 -1.78 -25.84 2.65
CA CYS A 84 -1.68 -24.87 1.55
C CYS A 84 -0.38 -25.11 0.76
N LEU A 85 -0.50 -25.35 -0.55
CA LEU A 85 0.64 -25.45 -1.48
C LEU A 85 0.19 -25.20 -2.94
N ARG A 86 0.81 -24.21 -3.58
CA ARG A 86 0.54 -23.67 -4.93
C ARG A 86 0.57 -24.70 -6.09
N ASP A 87 1.32 -25.79 -5.96
CA ASP A 87 1.45 -26.82 -7.01
C ASP A 87 1.27 -28.23 -6.43
N LEU A 88 0.57 -29.08 -7.17
CA LEU A 88 0.43 -30.51 -6.90
C LEU A 88 1.79 -31.24 -6.94
N LEU A 89 2.73 -30.75 -7.74
CA LEU A 89 4.09 -31.25 -7.80
C LEU A 89 4.93 -30.61 -6.69
N MET A 90 5.02 -31.30 -5.55
CA MET A 90 5.57 -30.75 -4.30
C MET A 90 7.01 -30.22 -4.40
N GLN A 91 7.81 -30.71 -5.36
CA GLN A 91 9.17 -30.19 -5.57
C GLN A 91 9.22 -28.78 -6.19
N ASN A 92 8.07 -28.24 -6.61
CA ASN A 92 7.94 -26.90 -7.18
C ASN A 92 7.69 -25.82 -6.09
N GLY A 93 7.91 -26.15 -4.82
CA GLY A 93 7.88 -25.20 -3.69
C GLY A 93 8.55 -25.69 -2.39
N THR A 94 8.84 -26.99 -2.26
CA THR A 94 9.27 -27.61 -0.99
C THR A 94 10.57 -28.41 -1.09
N THR A 95 11.21 -28.69 0.04
CA THR A 95 12.43 -29.52 0.14
C THR A 95 12.21 -31.02 -0.12
N ILE A 96 11.00 -31.46 -0.49
CA ILE A 96 10.60 -32.88 -0.63
C ILE A 96 11.57 -33.74 -1.46
N SER A 97 12.20 -33.14 -2.49
CA SER A 97 13.15 -33.82 -3.38
C SER A 97 14.50 -34.12 -2.72
N GLN A 98 14.87 -33.36 -1.68
CA GLN A 98 16.05 -33.57 -0.84
C GLN A 98 15.74 -34.57 0.30
N VAL A 99 14.53 -34.51 0.86
CA VAL A 99 14.07 -35.39 1.95
C VAL A 99 13.80 -36.82 1.44
N TYR A 100 13.20 -36.96 0.26
CA TYR A 100 12.83 -38.25 -0.34
C TYR A 100 13.37 -38.40 -1.77
N PRO A 101 14.70 -38.43 -2.01
CA PRO A 101 15.28 -38.37 -3.36
C PRO A 101 14.85 -39.52 -4.30
N GLY A 102 14.48 -40.69 -3.75
CA GLY A 102 13.91 -41.82 -4.49
C GLY A 102 12.37 -41.84 -4.58
N GLY A 103 11.69 -40.79 -4.14
CA GLY A 103 10.23 -40.78 -3.91
C GLY A 103 9.35 -40.57 -5.15
N LYS A 104 9.92 -40.16 -6.29
CA LYS A 104 9.16 -39.76 -7.49
C LYS A 104 8.15 -40.82 -7.94
N GLN A 105 6.88 -40.45 -8.02
CA GLN A 105 5.83 -41.21 -8.72
C GLN A 105 5.54 -40.61 -10.09
N THR A 106 4.67 -41.28 -10.87
CA THR A 106 4.14 -40.76 -12.14
C THR A 106 2.64 -41.04 -12.21
N TYR A 107 1.84 -39.98 -12.25
CA TYR A 107 0.38 -40.03 -12.33
C TYR A 107 -0.11 -39.32 -13.59
N ARG A 108 -1.33 -39.63 -14.03
CA ARG A 108 -2.00 -38.86 -15.08
C ARG A 108 -2.86 -37.78 -14.44
N ILE A 109 -2.48 -36.52 -14.61
CA ILE A 109 -3.26 -35.36 -14.17
C ILE A 109 -3.98 -34.83 -15.41
N ASN A 110 -5.32 -34.86 -15.41
CA ASN A 110 -6.17 -34.50 -16.54
C ASN A 110 -5.71 -35.18 -17.85
N GLY A 111 -5.43 -36.49 -17.75
CA GLY A 111 -4.91 -37.33 -18.83
C GLY A 111 -3.41 -37.21 -19.12
N VAL A 112 -2.76 -36.11 -18.75
CA VAL A 112 -1.33 -35.84 -19.02
C VAL A 112 -0.44 -36.52 -17.96
N PRO A 113 0.56 -37.34 -18.34
CA PRO A 113 1.51 -37.90 -17.38
C PRO A 113 2.40 -36.81 -16.77
N LYS A 114 2.35 -36.63 -15.45
CA LYS A 114 3.28 -35.81 -14.66
C LYS A 114 4.13 -36.72 -13.76
N THR A 115 5.41 -36.42 -13.62
CA THR A 115 6.37 -37.17 -12.79
C THR A 115 6.99 -36.26 -11.74
N GLY A 116 6.97 -36.66 -10.47
CA GLY A 116 7.44 -35.85 -9.35
C GLY A 116 6.97 -36.39 -8.01
N TRP A 117 6.92 -35.53 -7.00
CA TRP A 117 6.43 -35.86 -5.66
C TRP A 117 5.01 -35.33 -5.48
N PHE A 118 4.07 -36.18 -5.05
CA PHE A 118 2.65 -35.83 -4.94
C PHE A 118 2.18 -35.90 -3.47
N PRO A 119 1.26 -35.01 -3.03
CA PRO A 119 0.73 -35.00 -1.66
C PRO A 119 0.16 -36.35 -1.18
N VAL A 120 -0.47 -37.09 -2.10
CA VAL A 120 -1.10 -38.40 -1.86
C VAL A 120 -0.11 -39.53 -1.49
N ASP A 121 1.19 -39.33 -1.72
CA ASP A 121 2.23 -40.32 -1.37
C ASP A 121 2.71 -40.22 0.08
N TYR A 122 2.55 -39.05 0.70
CA TYR A 122 3.17 -38.69 1.98
C TYR A 122 2.13 -38.33 3.05
N ASN A 123 2.39 -38.76 4.28
CA ASN A 123 1.77 -38.16 5.47
C ASN A 123 2.44 -36.81 5.77
N MET A 124 1.79 -35.97 6.58
CA MET A 124 2.33 -34.66 6.96
C MET A 124 3.70 -34.81 7.67
N SER A 125 4.77 -34.40 6.98
CA SER A 125 6.16 -34.50 7.44
C SER A 125 6.73 -33.11 7.73
N LEU A 126 7.96 -33.05 8.30
CA LEU A 126 8.67 -31.79 8.54
C LEU A 126 9.21 -31.22 7.22
N LEU A 127 8.30 -30.71 6.38
CA LEU A 127 8.61 -30.03 5.13
C LEU A 127 8.83 -28.54 5.39
N THR A 128 9.94 -28.03 4.89
CA THR A 128 10.15 -26.60 4.71
C THR A 128 9.71 -26.18 3.32
N ASN A 129 9.10 -24.99 3.24
CA ASN A 129 9.08 -24.25 1.99
C ASN A 129 10.51 -23.89 1.64
N ALA A 130 10.86 -24.01 0.36
CA ALA A 130 12.26 -24.16 -0.04
C ALA A 130 12.65 -23.27 -1.21
N LEU A 131 11.73 -23.07 -2.16
CA LEU A 131 12.04 -22.57 -3.47
C LEU A 131 10.86 -21.77 -4.05
N PHE A 132 11.19 -20.83 -4.93
CA PHE A 132 10.26 -20.04 -5.73
C PHE A 132 9.49 -18.94 -4.97
N SER A 133 10.09 -18.34 -3.93
CA SER A 133 9.88 -16.89 -3.77
C SER A 133 10.50 -16.17 -4.97
N ARG A 134 9.88 -15.07 -5.43
CA ARG A 134 10.36 -14.33 -6.63
C ARG A 134 11.72 -13.66 -6.43
N THR A 135 12.18 -13.58 -5.19
CA THR A 135 13.58 -13.31 -4.81
C THR A 135 14.14 -14.51 -4.04
N ASP A 136 15.27 -15.05 -4.48
CA ASP A 136 15.98 -16.22 -3.90
C ASP A 136 16.55 -15.98 -2.48
N LYS A 137 16.33 -14.78 -1.92
CA LYS A 137 16.87 -14.34 -0.62
C LYS A 137 16.18 -14.96 0.59
N PHE A 138 14.96 -15.48 0.41
CA PHE A 138 14.16 -16.12 1.45
C PHE A 138 13.91 -17.62 1.19
N ASP A 139 14.39 -18.13 0.06
CA ASP A 139 14.43 -19.56 -0.24
C ASP A 139 15.35 -20.30 0.75
N PHE A 140 15.01 -21.56 1.07
CA PHE A 140 15.66 -22.42 2.07
C PHE A 140 15.74 -21.94 3.54
N CYS A 141 15.24 -20.75 3.90
CA CYS A 141 15.01 -20.40 5.31
C CYS A 141 14.00 -21.37 5.95
N ASN A 142 13.99 -21.51 7.28
CA ASN A 142 13.32 -22.63 7.98
C ASN A 142 11.77 -22.54 8.08
N PHE A 143 11.14 -21.89 7.10
CA PHE A 143 9.71 -21.65 7.06
C PHE A 143 8.92 -22.95 6.86
N ARG A 144 8.05 -23.25 7.82
CA ARG A 144 7.26 -24.48 7.83
C ARG A 144 5.96 -24.33 7.05
N ILE A 145 5.56 -25.44 6.42
CA ILE A 145 4.22 -25.59 5.85
C ILE A 145 3.26 -25.98 6.97
N PHE A 146 2.16 -25.24 7.12
CA PHE A 146 1.08 -25.59 8.05
C PHE A 146 -0.06 -26.33 7.35
N SER A 147 -0.74 -27.19 8.10
CA SER A 147 -2.10 -27.60 7.73
C SER A 147 -3.03 -26.37 7.78
N VAL A 148 -4.10 -26.37 6.98
CA VAL A 148 -5.04 -25.23 6.93
C VAL A 148 -5.58 -24.89 8.33
N THR A 149 -5.83 -25.92 9.15
CA THR A 149 -6.33 -25.77 10.53
C THR A 149 -5.26 -25.25 11.50
N GLY A 150 -3.99 -25.66 11.36
CA GLY A 150 -2.89 -25.16 12.17
C GLY A 150 -2.57 -23.70 11.85
N PHE A 151 -2.62 -23.34 10.57
CA PHE A 151 -2.54 -21.96 10.08
C PHE A 151 -3.67 -21.08 10.64
N MET A 152 -4.94 -21.49 10.48
CA MET A 152 -6.09 -20.77 11.06
C MET A 152 -5.92 -20.50 12.56
N SER A 153 -5.42 -21.49 13.31
CA SER A 153 -5.26 -21.41 14.77
C SER A 153 -4.03 -20.61 15.23
N SER A 154 -3.19 -20.16 14.28
CA SER A 154 -1.95 -19.43 14.55
C SER A 154 -1.95 -18.00 13.99
N ILE A 155 -2.83 -17.72 13.01
CA ILE A 155 -2.90 -16.45 12.26
C ILE A 155 -4.30 -15.79 12.38
N GLU A 156 -5.35 -16.55 12.73
CA GLU A 156 -6.73 -16.08 12.94
C GLU A 156 -7.28 -15.09 11.86
N PRO A 157 -7.14 -15.39 10.54
CA PRO A 157 -7.43 -14.43 9.47
C PRO A 157 -8.90 -14.02 9.37
N SER A 158 -9.17 -12.74 9.10
CA SER A 158 -10.53 -12.18 8.92
C SER A 158 -11.30 -12.86 7.78
N SER A 159 -10.61 -13.16 6.68
CA SER A 159 -11.12 -13.94 5.54
C SER A 159 -10.09 -14.95 5.03
N LEU A 160 -10.55 -16.19 4.81
CA LEU A 160 -9.80 -17.22 4.11
C LEU A 160 -10.53 -17.68 2.84
N TRP A 161 -9.77 -17.78 1.76
CA TRP A 161 -10.16 -18.35 0.47
C TRP A 161 -9.47 -19.70 0.28
N LEU A 162 -10.26 -20.76 0.05
CA LEU A 162 -9.75 -22.10 -0.23
C LEU A 162 -9.94 -22.45 -1.71
N ASN A 163 -8.86 -22.79 -2.41
CA ASN A 163 -8.94 -23.23 -3.81
C ASN A 163 -8.63 -24.72 -3.92
N VAL A 164 -9.46 -25.47 -4.64
CA VAL A 164 -9.30 -26.93 -4.86
C VAL A 164 -9.14 -27.19 -6.35
N GLU A 165 -7.91 -27.43 -6.81
CA GLU A 165 -7.63 -27.53 -8.25
C GLU A 165 -7.96 -28.88 -8.90
N HIS A 166 -8.01 -29.97 -8.11
CA HIS A 166 -7.83 -31.35 -8.61
C HIS A 166 -8.65 -32.40 -7.83
N ASP A 167 -9.92 -32.16 -7.47
CA ASP A 167 -10.75 -33.11 -6.71
C ASP A 167 -10.91 -34.46 -7.44
N VAL A 168 -10.97 -34.46 -8.77
CA VAL A 168 -10.99 -35.70 -9.58
C VAL A 168 -9.77 -36.57 -9.26
N PHE A 169 -8.56 -36.00 -9.26
CA PHE A 169 -7.33 -36.73 -8.93
C PHE A 169 -7.32 -37.22 -7.48
N TYR A 170 -7.76 -36.41 -6.52
CA TYR A 170 -7.84 -36.84 -5.12
C TYR A 170 -8.86 -37.96 -4.90
N THR A 171 -9.99 -37.92 -5.61
CA THR A 171 -11.01 -38.98 -5.62
C THR A 171 -10.48 -40.29 -6.22
N GLU A 172 -9.70 -40.23 -7.32
CA GLU A 172 -9.01 -41.41 -7.88
C GLU A 172 -8.06 -42.08 -6.88
N HIS A 173 -7.50 -41.31 -5.93
CA HIS A 173 -6.59 -41.79 -4.88
C HIS A 173 -7.29 -42.15 -3.56
N GLY A 174 -8.64 -42.18 -3.55
CA GLY A 174 -9.44 -42.56 -2.38
C GLY A 174 -9.53 -41.49 -1.27
N LEU A 175 -9.09 -40.27 -1.56
CA LEU A 175 -9.27 -39.09 -0.73
C LEU A 175 -10.56 -38.36 -1.12
N ASN A 176 -10.99 -37.36 -0.36
CA ASN A 176 -12.27 -36.70 -0.57
C ASN A 176 -12.21 -35.22 -0.15
N MET A 177 -12.03 -34.30 -1.12
CA MET A 177 -11.94 -32.87 -0.82
C MET A 177 -13.26 -32.33 -0.29
N THR A 178 -14.39 -32.82 -0.80
CA THR A 178 -15.73 -32.39 -0.35
C THR A 178 -15.87 -32.54 1.17
N ASN A 179 -15.59 -33.73 1.73
CA ASN A 179 -15.64 -33.97 3.17
C ASN A 179 -14.61 -33.12 3.95
N TYR A 180 -13.41 -32.92 3.41
CA TYR A 180 -12.40 -32.08 4.03
C TYR A 180 -12.87 -30.61 4.13
N ILE A 181 -13.26 -30.01 3.01
CA ILE A 181 -13.74 -28.62 2.93
C ILE A 181 -15.01 -28.43 3.77
N LEU A 182 -15.96 -29.37 3.72
CA LEU A 182 -17.16 -29.39 4.57
C LEU A 182 -16.84 -29.55 6.08
N SER A 183 -15.65 -30.00 6.44
CA SER A 183 -15.17 -30.00 7.84
C SER A 183 -14.51 -28.67 8.22
N VAL A 184 -13.68 -28.10 7.34
CA VAL A 184 -12.91 -26.88 7.59
C VAL A 184 -13.77 -25.61 7.61
N GLN A 185 -14.81 -25.50 6.77
CA GLN A 185 -15.72 -24.35 6.79
C GLN A 185 -16.36 -24.09 8.17
N LYS A 186 -16.53 -25.14 8.99
CA LYS A 186 -17.17 -25.08 10.32
C LYS A 186 -16.34 -24.31 11.35
N LEU A 187 -15.10 -23.98 11.02
CA LEU A 187 -14.21 -23.12 11.82
C LEU A 187 -14.50 -21.62 11.59
N GLY A 188 -15.36 -21.25 10.62
CA GLY A 188 -15.88 -19.89 10.44
C GLY A 188 -14.96 -18.89 9.72
N PHE A 189 -13.67 -19.20 9.57
CA PHE A 189 -12.70 -18.35 8.86
C PHE A 189 -12.90 -18.35 7.33
N VAL A 190 -13.32 -19.48 6.75
CA VAL A 190 -13.55 -19.60 5.30
C VAL A 190 -14.70 -18.70 4.86
N LYS A 191 -14.47 -17.84 3.86
CA LYS A 191 -15.50 -17.00 3.23
C LYS A 191 -15.71 -17.34 1.75
N TYR A 192 -14.68 -17.91 1.11
CA TYR A 192 -14.68 -18.24 -0.31
C TYR A 192 -14.13 -19.64 -0.52
N ILE A 193 -14.74 -20.38 -1.45
CA ILE A 193 -14.20 -21.65 -1.98
C ILE A 193 -14.23 -21.57 -3.50
N SER A 194 -13.10 -21.85 -4.15
CA SER A 194 -13.01 -21.92 -5.60
C SER A 194 -12.52 -23.26 -6.12
N SER A 195 -12.86 -23.55 -7.37
CA SER A 195 -12.31 -24.67 -8.12
C SER A 195 -12.43 -24.41 -9.62
N PRO A 196 -11.49 -24.91 -10.44
CA PRO A 196 -11.65 -25.03 -11.88
C PRO A 196 -12.46 -26.27 -12.31
N GLU A 197 -12.77 -27.19 -11.40
CA GLU A 197 -13.56 -28.40 -11.68
C GLU A 197 -15.04 -28.13 -11.31
N LEU A 198 -15.91 -27.92 -12.31
CA LEU A 198 -17.27 -27.43 -12.03
C LEU A 198 -18.12 -28.48 -11.29
N GLY A 199 -17.93 -29.77 -11.59
CA GLY A 199 -18.61 -30.88 -10.91
C GLY A 199 -18.25 -31.03 -9.42
N PHE A 200 -17.08 -30.53 -8.99
CA PHE A 200 -16.75 -30.42 -7.57
C PHE A 200 -17.61 -29.34 -6.89
N LEU A 201 -17.77 -28.17 -7.52
CA LEU A 201 -18.63 -27.11 -6.99
C LEU A 201 -20.12 -27.53 -6.98
N GLU A 202 -20.59 -28.24 -8.00
CA GLU A 202 -21.92 -28.87 -8.01
C GLU A 202 -22.10 -29.81 -6.80
N THR A 203 -21.16 -30.73 -6.59
CA THR A 203 -21.17 -31.71 -5.48
C THR A 203 -21.14 -31.02 -4.12
N LEU A 204 -20.36 -29.95 -3.99
CA LEU A 204 -20.15 -29.20 -2.75
C LEU A 204 -21.35 -28.32 -2.37
N SER A 205 -22.07 -27.78 -3.36
CA SER A 205 -23.17 -26.81 -3.19
C SER A 205 -24.24 -27.21 -2.17
N GLY A 206 -24.55 -28.51 -2.05
CA GLY A 206 -25.58 -29.02 -1.15
C GLY A 206 -25.20 -29.06 0.35
N GLY A 207 -23.95 -28.75 0.73
CA GLY A 207 -23.46 -28.85 2.11
C GLY A 207 -22.82 -27.59 2.69
N ILE A 208 -22.75 -26.50 1.93
CA ILE A 208 -22.01 -25.28 2.30
C ILE A 208 -22.85 -24.32 3.17
N ASP A 209 -22.21 -23.66 4.13
CA ASP A 209 -22.81 -22.54 4.89
C ASP A 209 -23.14 -21.38 3.94
N ASN A 210 -24.35 -20.81 4.05
CA ASN A 210 -24.86 -19.83 3.10
C ASN A 210 -24.13 -18.47 3.10
N LYS A 211 -23.12 -18.27 3.96
CA LYS A 211 -22.21 -17.12 3.95
C LYS A 211 -20.93 -17.38 3.14
N VAL A 212 -20.65 -18.63 2.79
CA VAL A 212 -19.46 -19.00 2.02
C VAL A 212 -19.80 -18.97 0.53
N LYS A 213 -19.05 -18.17 -0.21
CA LYS A 213 -19.22 -17.97 -1.65
C LYS A 213 -18.50 -19.08 -2.42
N LEU A 214 -19.19 -19.65 -3.41
CA LEU A 214 -18.60 -20.57 -4.38
C LEU A 214 -18.17 -19.78 -5.63
N VAL A 215 -16.94 -20.00 -6.09
CA VAL A 215 -16.37 -19.25 -7.22
C VAL A 215 -15.75 -20.21 -8.25
N PHE A 216 -16.28 -20.21 -9.48
CA PHE A 216 -15.76 -21.05 -10.55
C PHE A 216 -14.53 -20.41 -11.22
N ARG A 217 -13.38 -21.10 -11.24
CA ARG A 217 -12.12 -20.56 -11.76
C ARG A 217 -11.85 -21.01 -13.20
N PHE A 218 -11.87 -20.07 -14.13
CA PHE A 218 -11.45 -20.29 -15.50
C PHE A 218 -9.93 -20.45 -15.60
N LEU A 219 -9.46 -21.35 -16.47
CA LEU A 219 -8.04 -21.50 -16.80
C LEU A 219 -7.77 -20.94 -18.22
N ASP A 220 -6.81 -21.48 -18.96
CA ASP A 220 -6.69 -21.19 -20.40
C ASP A 220 -7.94 -21.66 -21.17
N LYS A 221 -8.38 -20.85 -22.13
CA LYS A 221 -9.62 -21.04 -22.92
C LYS A 221 -9.71 -22.41 -23.61
N ALA A 222 -8.59 -22.96 -24.06
CA ALA A 222 -8.54 -24.22 -24.81
C ALA A 222 -8.47 -25.46 -23.92
N VAL A 223 -8.25 -25.31 -22.61
CA VAL A 223 -8.23 -26.43 -21.66
C VAL A 223 -9.66 -26.86 -21.33
N SER A 224 -9.86 -28.16 -21.08
CA SER A 224 -11.12 -28.70 -20.57
C SER A 224 -11.09 -28.89 -19.06
N ASP A 225 -12.23 -28.63 -18.41
CA ASP A 225 -12.53 -29.11 -17.07
C ASP A 225 -12.67 -30.65 -17.11
N PRO A 226 -11.91 -31.41 -16.30
CA PRO A 226 -11.95 -32.88 -16.30
C PRO A 226 -13.28 -33.45 -15.78
N SER A 227 -14.04 -32.70 -14.98
CA SER A 227 -15.30 -33.15 -14.38
C SER A 227 -16.50 -33.04 -15.35
N THR A 228 -16.52 -32.02 -16.22
CA THR A 228 -17.58 -31.82 -17.23
C THR A 228 -17.16 -32.14 -18.66
N ASN A 229 -15.86 -32.27 -18.93
CA ASN A 229 -15.24 -32.43 -20.26
C ASN A 229 -15.61 -31.31 -21.26
N LYS A 230 -16.00 -30.12 -20.76
CA LYS A 230 -16.21 -28.88 -21.53
C LYS A 230 -14.95 -28.03 -21.50
N THR A 231 -14.70 -27.23 -22.55
CA THR A 231 -13.62 -26.21 -22.52
C THR A 231 -14.06 -24.97 -21.76
N TYR A 232 -13.11 -24.26 -21.14
CA TYR A 232 -13.40 -23.00 -20.44
C TYR A 232 -14.03 -21.95 -21.37
N ASP A 233 -13.61 -21.88 -22.64
CA ASP A 233 -14.23 -20.99 -23.64
C ASP A 233 -15.71 -21.35 -23.92
N SER A 234 -16.05 -22.63 -23.95
CA SER A 234 -17.44 -23.07 -24.13
C SER A 234 -18.32 -22.80 -22.90
N MET A 235 -17.76 -22.87 -21.69
CA MET A 235 -18.47 -22.56 -20.45
C MET A 235 -18.62 -21.06 -20.22
N LEU A 236 -17.68 -20.24 -20.74
CA LEU A 236 -17.76 -18.78 -20.70
C LEU A 236 -19.01 -18.24 -21.41
N SER A 237 -19.53 -19.00 -22.39
CA SER A 237 -20.74 -18.66 -23.14
C SER A 237 -22.05 -18.98 -22.39
N ASP A 238 -21.98 -19.59 -21.20
CA ASP A 238 -23.14 -20.00 -20.39
C ASP A 238 -22.95 -19.62 -18.90
N LEU A 239 -22.72 -18.33 -18.67
CA LEU A 239 -22.67 -17.74 -17.32
C LEU A 239 -23.96 -18.00 -16.53
N ALA A 240 -25.10 -18.12 -17.22
CA ALA A 240 -26.39 -18.41 -16.61
C ALA A 240 -26.43 -19.81 -15.96
N PHE A 241 -25.88 -20.83 -16.61
CA PHE A 241 -25.69 -22.15 -15.99
C PHE A 241 -24.74 -22.07 -14.79
N ILE A 242 -23.59 -21.40 -14.94
CA ILE A 242 -22.60 -21.25 -13.85
C ILE A 242 -23.22 -20.56 -12.63
N LYS A 243 -24.11 -19.58 -12.84
CA LYS A 243 -24.84 -18.89 -11.76
C LYS A 243 -25.78 -19.78 -10.95
N THR A 244 -26.17 -20.96 -11.46
CA THR A 244 -26.93 -21.95 -10.67
C THR A 244 -26.09 -22.72 -9.66
N ILE A 245 -24.75 -22.65 -9.77
CA ILE A 245 -23.78 -23.42 -8.99
C ILE A 245 -22.90 -22.49 -8.14
N ALA A 246 -22.48 -21.35 -8.71
CA ALA A 246 -21.52 -20.43 -8.13
C ALA A 246 -22.11 -19.03 -7.90
N SER A 247 -21.63 -18.34 -6.86
CA SER A 247 -21.94 -16.93 -6.59
C SER A 247 -21.09 -15.98 -7.45
N GLY A 248 -19.92 -16.41 -7.90
CA GLY A 248 -19.03 -15.64 -8.77
C GLY A 248 -18.12 -16.51 -9.64
N ILE A 249 -17.27 -15.85 -10.42
CA ILE A 249 -16.26 -16.46 -11.30
C ILE A 249 -14.89 -15.81 -11.10
N MET A 250 -13.81 -16.55 -11.32
CA MET A 250 -12.45 -16.02 -11.34
C MET A 250 -11.81 -16.29 -12.71
N VAL A 251 -11.17 -15.29 -13.30
CA VAL A 251 -10.64 -15.35 -14.67
C VAL A 251 -9.21 -14.78 -14.75
N PRO A 252 -8.32 -15.34 -15.59
CA PRO A 252 -7.03 -14.72 -15.91
C PRO A 252 -7.23 -13.31 -16.45
N LYS A 253 -6.39 -12.36 -16.04
CA LYS A 253 -6.52 -10.93 -16.42
C LYS A 253 -6.65 -10.67 -17.94
N SER A 254 -6.07 -11.56 -18.76
CA SER A 254 -6.16 -11.56 -20.23
C SER A 254 -7.55 -11.86 -20.82
N TYR A 255 -8.50 -12.40 -20.03
CA TYR A 255 -9.92 -12.52 -20.44
C TYR A 255 -10.63 -11.16 -20.44
N ILE A 256 -10.20 -10.24 -19.58
CA ILE A 256 -10.80 -8.90 -19.40
C ILE A 256 -10.11 -7.91 -20.34
N TRP A 257 -8.78 -7.85 -20.29
CA TRP A 257 -7.94 -7.00 -21.15
C TRP A 257 -7.05 -7.90 -22.03
N PRO A 258 -7.46 -8.24 -23.27
CA PRO A 258 -6.67 -9.07 -24.16
C PRO A 258 -5.37 -8.36 -24.56
N VAL A 259 -4.26 -9.09 -24.61
CA VAL A 259 -2.93 -8.55 -24.95
C VAL A 259 -2.54 -9.03 -26.36
N THR A 260 -1.89 -8.17 -27.15
CA THR A 260 -1.37 -8.52 -28.48
C THR A 260 -0.07 -9.31 -28.40
N SER A 261 0.35 -9.94 -29.50
CA SER A 261 1.62 -10.68 -29.57
C SER A 261 2.88 -9.79 -29.43
N ASP A 262 2.74 -8.49 -29.65
CA ASP A 262 3.74 -7.45 -29.40
C ASP A 262 3.51 -6.71 -28.06
N ASN A 263 2.74 -7.31 -27.15
CA ASN A 263 2.62 -6.92 -25.74
C ASN A 263 1.99 -5.54 -25.48
N TYR A 264 0.92 -5.21 -26.21
CA TYR A 264 0.04 -4.06 -25.94
C TYR A 264 -1.38 -4.52 -25.57
N ILE A 265 -2.09 -3.76 -24.74
CA ILE A 265 -3.50 -4.03 -24.41
C ILE A 265 -4.41 -3.70 -25.59
N GLN A 266 -5.44 -4.51 -25.77
CA GLN A 266 -6.56 -4.27 -26.69
C GLN A 266 -7.74 -3.63 -25.94
N LEU A 267 -8.85 -3.39 -26.62
CA LEU A 267 -10.09 -2.97 -25.95
C LEU A 267 -10.60 -4.07 -25.00
N PRO A 268 -11.25 -3.71 -23.88
CA PRO A 268 -11.70 -4.68 -22.89
C PRO A 268 -12.87 -5.50 -23.43
N THR A 269 -12.94 -6.78 -23.01
CA THR A 269 -14.11 -7.62 -23.33
C THR A 269 -15.30 -7.23 -22.46
N GLN A 270 -16.50 -7.74 -22.79
CA GLN A 270 -17.71 -7.46 -21.99
C GLN A 270 -17.84 -8.37 -20.76
N ILE A 271 -16.90 -9.30 -20.52
CA ILE A 271 -17.02 -10.35 -19.50
C ILE A 271 -17.40 -9.85 -18.09
N VAL A 272 -16.87 -8.68 -17.67
CA VAL A 272 -17.19 -8.10 -16.36
C VAL A 272 -18.66 -7.70 -16.30
N LYS A 273 -19.13 -7.00 -17.33
CA LYS A 273 -20.52 -6.59 -17.46
C LYS A 273 -21.46 -7.79 -17.63
N ASP A 274 -21.07 -8.78 -18.42
CA ASP A 274 -21.88 -9.97 -18.68
C ASP A 274 -22.03 -10.84 -17.41
N ALA A 275 -20.97 -10.91 -16.59
CA ALA A 275 -21.04 -11.50 -15.25
C ALA A 275 -21.96 -10.70 -14.32
N HIS A 276 -21.81 -9.37 -14.26
CA HIS A 276 -22.63 -8.50 -13.41
C HIS A 276 -24.11 -8.51 -13.78
N ASP A 277 -24.45 -8.45 -15.07
CA ASP A 277 -25.83 -8.58 -15.58
C ASP A 277 -26.45 -9.96 -15.23
N THR A 278 -25.60 -11.00 -15.11
CA THR A 278 -25.98 -12.35 -14.65
C THR A 278 -26.04 -12.45 -13.12
N GLY A 279 -25.59 -11.43 -12.39
CA GLY A 279 -25.49 -11.42 -10.93
C GLY A 279 -24.34 -12.30 -10.39
N LEU A 280 -23.29 -12.52 -11.19
CA LEU A 280 -22.03 -13.15 -10.76
C LEU A 280 -21.02 -12.06 -10.37
N GLU A 281 -20.38 -12.22 -9.23
CA GLU A 281 -19.15 -11.47 -8.90
C GLU A 281 -18.00 -11.98 -9.79
N ILE A 282 -17.10 -11.10 -10.25
CA ILE A 282 -15.97 -11.46 -11.11
C ILE A 282 -14.64 -11.04 -10.50
N TYR A 283 -13.74 -12.01 -10.35
CA TYR A 283 -12.40 -11.83 -9.80
C TYR A 283 -11.35 -12.00 -10.90
N ALA A 284 -10.33 -11.12 -10.93
CA ALA A 284 -9.24 -11.22 -11.90
C ALA A 284 -7.98 -11.84 -11.27
N SER A 285 -7.30 -12.73 -11.99
CA SER A 285 -6.07 -13.40 -11.53
C SER A 285 -4.82 -13.04 -12.34
N ASP A 286 -3.68 -13.47 -11.81
CA ASP A 286 -2.35 -13.43 -12.45
C ASP A 286 -1.67 -12.04 -12.44
N PHE A 287 -1.90 -11.29 -11.36
CA PHE A 287 -1.17 -10.07 -11.02
C PHE A 287 0.11 -10.38 -10.22
N SER A 288 1.21 -9.68 -10.55
CA SER A 288 2.44 -9.64 -9.76
C SER A 288 3.36 -8.52 -10.26
N ASN A 289 4.00 -7.78 -9.34
CA ASN A 289 4.75 -6.56 -9.64
C ASN A 289 6.04 -6.77 -10.48
N ASP A 290 6.46 -8.02 -10.62
CA ASP A 290 7.63 -8.51 -11.35
C ASP A 290 7.22 -9.40 -12.56
N GLY A 291 5.94 -9.38 -12.95
CA GLY A 291 5.45 -10.04 -14.15
C GLY A 291 5.86 -9.35 -15.45
N ILE A 292 5.51 -9.94 -16.58
CA ILE A 292 5.58 -9.25 -17.88
C ILE A 292 4.32 -8.40 -18.02
N PHE A 293 4.48 -7.08 -17.93
CA PHE A 293 3.42 -6.11 -18.13
C PHE A 293 3.25 -5.74 -19.61
N PRO A 294 2.02 -5.54 -20.09
CA PRO A 294 1.76 -4.81 -21.32
C PRO A 294 2.43 -3.43 -21.30
N TYR A 295 3.03 -3.02 -22.42
CA TYR A 295 3.80 -1.77 -22.51
C TYR A 295 2.99 -0.51 -22.18
N ASN A 296 1.66 -0.58 -22.27
CA ASN A 296 0.74 0.51 -21.92
C ASN A 296 0.90 1.00 -20.47
N TYR A 297 1.20 0.11 -19.52
CA TYR A 297 1.40 0.47 -18.11
C TYR A 297 2.83 0.97 -17.83
N SER A 298 3.71 1.03 -18.84
CA SER A 298 5.10 1.51 -18.68
C SER A 298 5.93 0.77 -17.60
N TYR A 299 5.58 -0.48 -17.30
CA TYR A 299 6.10 -1.28 -16.17
C TYR A 299 5.69 -0.81 -14.76
N ASP A 300 4.71 0.08 -14.65
CA ASP A 300 4.07 0.43 -13.39
C ASP A 300 2.99 -0.64 -13.05
N PRO A 301 3.12 -1.36 -11.92
CA PRO A 301 2.11 -2.34 -11.51
C PRO A 301 0.82 -1.69 -11.01
N LEU A 302 0.87 -0.47 -10.46
CA LEU A 302 -0.30 0.23 -9.90
C LEU A 302 -1.28 0.59 -11.01
N GLU A 303 -0.78 1.12 -12.14
CA GLU A 303 -1.55 1.37 -13.36
C GLU A 303 -2.20 0.08 -13.91
N GLU A 304 -1.54 -1.07 -13.79
CA GLU A 304 -2.19 -2.34 -14.14
C GLU A 304 -3.40 -2.58 -13.24
N TYR A 305 -3.29 -2.54 -11.91
CA TYR A 305 -4.44 -2.76 -11.01
C TYR A 305 -5.57 -1.75 -11.24
N LEU A 306 -5.24 -0.45 -11.34
CA LEU A 306 -6.21 0.64 -11.56
C LEU A 306 -7.07 0.42 -12.82
N SER A 307 -6.51 -0.19 -13.87
CA SER A 307 -7.24 -0.54 -15.11
C SER A 307 -8.37 -1.57 -14.92
N PHE A 308 -8.39 -2.32 -13.79
CA PHE A 308 -9.44 -3.30 -13.46
C PHE A 308 -10.43 -2.79 -12.40
N VAL A 309 -10.10 -1.74 -11.63
CA VAL A 309 -10.91 -1.31 -10.47
C VAL A 309 -11.52 0.10 -10.59
N SER A 310 -10.86 1.02 -11.30
CA SER A 310 -11.26 2.43 -11.38
C SER A 310 -11.31 2.96 -12.81
N ASN A 311 -10.21 2.82 -13.56
CA ASN A 311 -9.99 3.54 -14.81
C ASN A 311 -10.70 2.91 -16.03
N GLY A 312 -11.08 1.64 -15.97
CA GLY A 312 -11.66 0.89 -17.10
C GLY A 312 -13.13 1.20 -17.44
N GLY A 313 -13.82 2.00 -16.63
CA GLY A 313 -15.26 2.26 -16.79
C GLY A 313 -16.19 1.16 -16.26
N PHE A 314 -15.61 0.07 -15.76
CA PHE A 314 -16.17 -1.03 -14.95
C PHE A 314 -15.26 -1.26 -13.72
N SER A 315 -15.62 -2.16 -12.80
CA SER A 315 -14.69 -2.70 -11.80
C SER A 315 -14.86 -4.21 -11.68
N VAL A 316 -13.77 -4.95 -11.50
CA VAL A 316 -13.82 -6.33 -10.98
C VAL A 316 -14.19 -6.32 -9.50
N ASP A 317 -14.79 -7.39 -8.99
CA ASP A 317 -15.16 -7.56 -7.58
C ASP A 317 -13.98 -7.99 -6.70
N GLY A 318 -12.79 -8.22 -7.29
CA GLY A 318 -11.52 -8.40 -6.59
C GLY A 318 -10.38 -8.90 -7.46
N VAL A 319 -9.16 -8.92 -6.91
CA VAL A 319 -7.93 -9.32 -7.61
C VAL A 319 -7.11 -10.34 -6.81
N LEU A 320 -6.68 -11.41 -7.49
CA LEU A 320 -5.74 -12.41 -6.96
C LEU A 320 -4.32 -12.09 -7.40
N THR A 321 -3.46 -11.79 -6.43
CA THR A 321 -2.10 -11.29 -6.66
C THR A 321 -1.08 -11.96 -5.73
N ASP A 322 0.16 -12.10 -6.22
CA ASP A 322 1.33 -12.44 -5.39
C ASP A 322 1.81 -11.22 -4.57
N HIS A 323 1.38 -10.00 -4.92
CA HIS A 323 1.76 -8.70 -4.35
C HIS A 323 0.54 -7.92 -3.80
N PRO A 324 -0.07 -8.36 -2.67
CA PRO A 324 -1.33 -7.81 -2.16
C PRO A 324 -1.24 -6.35 -1.64
N LEU A 325 -0.04 -5.81 -1.42
CA LEU A 325 0.18 -4.41 -1.05
C LEU A 325 -0.26 -3.44 -2.16
N THR A 326 0.21 -3.63 -3.39
CA THR A 326 -0.11 -2.73 -4.51
C THR A 326 -1.55 -2.89 -4.99
N ALA A 327 -2.15 -4.07 -4.77
CA ALA A 327 -3.60 -4.22 -4.88
C ALA A 327 -4.34 -3.40 -3.82
N SER A 328 -3.89 -3.42 -2.55
CA SER A 328 -4.46 -2.59 -1.47
C SER A 328 -4.33 -1.09 -1.75
N GLU A 329 -3.25 -0.68 -2.40
CA GLU A 329 -3.04 0.70 -2.86
C GLU A 329 -4.07 1.12 -3.92
N ALA A 330 -4.22 0.33 -5.00
CA ALA A 330 -5.16 0.62 -6.08
C ALA A 330 -6.65 0.59 -5.66
N ILE A 331 -6.96 -0.08 -4.54
CA ILE A 331 -8.32 -0.30 -4.02
C ILE A 331 -8.61 0.60 -2.80
N GLY A 332 -7.58 1.12 -2.14
CA GLY A 332 -7.68 1.83 -0.86
C GLY A 332 -8.41 3.16 -0.95
N ASN A 333 -9.60 3.25 -0.36
CA ASN A 333 -10.37 4.50 -0.28
C ASN A 333 -9.87 5.39 0.87
N ILE A 334 -8.67 5.97 0.71
CA ILE A 334 -8.11 6.98 1.61
C ILE A 334 -8.33 8.37 1.02
N LEU A 335 -8.64 9.38 1.85
CA LEU A 335 -8.76 10.76 1.38
C LEU A 335 -7.36 11.36 1.18
N ILE A 336 -7.02 11.65 -0.09
CA ILE A 336 -5.71 12.19 -0.46
C ILE A 336 -5.78 13.73 -0.50
N ILE A 337 -5.06 14.38 0.41
CA ILE A 337 -4.85 15.85 0.38
C ILE A 337 -3.48 16.13 -0.26
N SER A 338 -3.43 17.01 -1.26
CA SER A 338 -2.13 17.48 -1.79
C SER A 338 -1.36 18.27 -0.73
N HIS A 339 -0.03 18.35 -0.85
CA HIS A 339 0.79 19.22 0.00
C HIS A 339 1.53 20.26 -0.87
N ASN A 340 0.86 21.40 -1.04
CA ASN A 340 1.15 22.51 -1.94
C ASN A 340 1.10 22.09 -3.42
N GLY A 341 0.10 21.27 -3.78
CA GLY A 341 0.02 20.55 -5.05
C GLY A 341 1.03 19.39 -5.14
N ALA A 342 1.39 18.98 -6.36
CA ALA A 342 2.40 17.96 -6.65
C ALA A 342 3.84 18.50 -6.47
N SER A 343 4.17 18.93 -5.25
CA SER A 343 5.44 19.58 -4.86
C SER A 343 6.69 18.68 -4.99
N GLY A 344 6.51 17.38 -5.25
CA GLY A 344 7.57 16.46 -5.67
C GLY A 344 8.04 16.66 -7.12
N ASP A 345 7.10 16.97 -8.02
CA ASP A 345 7.34 17.09 -9.47
C ASP A 345 7.52 18.53 -9.93
N TYR A 346 6.82 19.48 -9.32
CA TYR A 346 6.76 20.88 -9.74
C TYR A 346 6.95 21.82 -8.55
N PRO A 347 7.33 23.10 -8.77
CA PRO A 347 7.38 24.08 -7.69
C PRO A 347 6.02 24.25 -7.00
N ASP A 348 6.06 24.28 -5.66
CA ASP A 348 4.93 24.40 -4.74
C ASP A 348 3.91 25.49 -5.16
N CYS A 349 2.62 25.23 -4.97
CA CYS A 349 1.52 26.18 -5.20
C CYS A 349 1.43 26.77 -6.63
N THR A 350 1.98 26.09 -7.65
CA THR A 350 1.88 26.52 -9.06
C THR A 350 0.75 25.88 -9.84
N ASP A 351 0.35 26.52 -10.95
CA ASP A 351 -0.53 25.95 -11.99
C ASP A 351 -0.16 24.49 -12.32
N LEU A 352 1.10 24.21 -12.66
CA LEU A 352 1.57 22.85 -12.97
C LEU A 352 1.48 21.87 -11.78
N ALA A 353 1.77 22.32 -10.55
CA ALA A 353 1.66 21.48 -9.37
C ALA A 353 0.20 21.10 -9.06
N TYR A 354 -0.75 22.02 -9.29
CA TYR A 354 -2.18 21.74 -9.14
C TYR A 354 -2.79 20.98 -10.32
N GLU A 355 -2.27 21.12 -11.53
CA GLU A 355 -2.68 20.31 -12.68
C GLU A 355 -2.25 18.85 -12.54
N LYS A 356 -1.01 18.61 -12.07
CA LYS A 356 -0.51 17.26 -11.77
C LYS A 356 -1.27 16.61 -10.61
N ALA A 357 -1.42 17.28 -9.47
CA ALA A 357 -2.13 16.71 -8.32
C ALA A 357 -3.60 16.33 -8.60
N VAL A 358 -4.31 17.11 -9.43
CA VAL A 358 -5.66 16.78 -9.90
C VAL A 358 -5.63 15.61 -10.89
N GLY A 359 -4.64 15.56 -11.79
CA GLY A 359 -4.47 14.45 -12.73
C GLY A 359 -4.11 13.13 -12.07
N ASP A 360 -3.42 13.17 -10.94
CA ASP A 360 -3.04 12.02 -10.11
C ASP A 360 -4.17 11.53 -9.19
N GLY A 361 -5.33 12.19 -9.18
CA GLY A 361 -6.50 11.77 -8.41
C GLY A 361 -6.56 12.21 -6.94
N ALA A 362 -5.84 13.26 -6.54
CA ALA A 362 -5.97 13.79 -5.17
C ALA A 362 -7.38 14.33 -4.90
N ASP A 363 -8.07 13.83 -3.87
CA ASP A 363 -9.41 14.26 -3.44
C ASP A 363 -9.54 15.76 -3.17
N VAL A 364 -8.53 16.31 -2.51
CA VAL A 364 -8.51 17.66 -1.96
C VAL A 364 -7.20 18.33 -2.34
N ILE A 365 -7.26 19.50 -2.99
CA ILE A 365 -6.07 20.33 -3.19
C ILE A 365 -5.99 21.46 -2.16
N ASP A 366 -4.77 21.83 -1.80
CA ASP A 366 -4.47 22.75 -0.70
C ASP A 366 -3.89 24.09 -1.16
N CYS A 367 -4.17 25.16 -0.41
CA CYS A 367 -3.61 26.49 -0.62
C CYS A 367 -3.15 27.08 0.72
N SER A 368 -1.82 27.08 0.93
CA SER A 368 -1.19 27.80 2.04
C SER A 368 -1.30 29.32 1.83
N ILE A 369 -2.00 30.02 2.71
CA ILE A 369 -2.30 31.45 2.55
C ILE A 369 -1.18 32.33 3.07
N GLU A 370 -0.63 33.11 2.14
CA GLU A 370 0.30 34.19 2.41
C GLU A 370 -0.22 35.53 1.83
N MET A 371 0.26 36.65 2.38
CA MET A 371 -0.23 37.99 2.04
C MET A 371 0.81 38.83 1.32
N THR A 372 0.46 39.40 0.17
CA THR A 372 1.30 40.39 -0.52
C THR A 372 1.23 41.76 0.16
N LYS A 373 2.18 42.64 -0.18
CA LYS A 373 2.26 44.04 0.28
C LYS A 373 1.04 44.89 -0.08
N ASP A 374 0.40 44.60 -1.21
CA ASP A 374 -0.84 45.21 -1.70
C ASP A 374 -2.11 44.52 -1.18
N GLY A 375 -1.98 43.58 -0.24
CA GLY A 375 -3.12 42.97 0.47
C GLY A 375 -3.85 41.88 -0.34
N ILE A 376 -3.21 41.31 -1.35
CA ILE A 376 -3.77 40.20 -2.13
C ILE A 376 -3.37 38.87 -1.46
N PRO A 377 -4.33 37.97 -1.16
CA PRO A 377 -4.03 36.64 -0.65
C PRO A 377 -3.56 35.70 -1.78
N ILE A 378 -2.48 34.97 -1.54
CA ILE A 378 -1.83 34.06 -2.51
C ILE A 378 -1.61 32.68 -1.92
N CYS A 379 -1.57 31.66 -2.80
CA CYS A 379 -1.16 30.31 -2.42
C CYS A 379 0.38 30.24 -2.46
N MET A 380 1.04 30.02 -1.32
CA MET A 380 2.50 29.92 -1.23
C MET A 380 2.93 29.09 0.00
N SER A 381 3.83 28.12 -0.19
CA SER A 381 4.20 27.17 0.86
C SER A 381 5.02 27.76 2.02
N SER A 382 5.72 28.88 1.78
CA SER A 382 6.48 29.66 2.77
C SER A 382 6.22 31.17 2.62
N ILE A 383 6.21 31.87 3.76
CA ILE A 383 6.20 33.33 3.86
C ILE A 383 7.51 33.98 3.38
N ASN A 384 8.61 33.21 3.33
CA ASN A 384 9.94 33.65 2.91
C ASN A 384 10.23 33.18 1.48
N LEU A 385 10.31 34.13 0.55
CA LEU A 385 10.45 33.90 -0.89
C LEU A 385 11.79 33.24 -1.27
N TYR A 386 12.79 33.19 -0.38
CA TYR A 386 14.05 32.46 -0.60
C TYR A 386 13.82 30.94 -0.77
N ASP A 387 12.78 30.41 -0.16
CA ASP A 387 12.56 28.97 -0.05
C ASP A 387 12.02 28.42 -1.38
N SER A 388 11.03 29.11 -1.97
CA SER A 388 10.24 28.70 -3.14
C SER A 388 10.39 29.58 -4.40
N THR A 389 11.28 30.58 -4.43
CA THR A 389 11.51 31.42 -5.64
C THR A 389 12.99 31.73 -5.92
N ASP A 390 13.26 32.37 -7.06
CA ASP A 390 14.57 32.92 -7.44
C ASP A 390 14.89 34.33 -6.89
N VAL A 391 14.09 34.89 -5.97
CA VAL A 391 14.17 36.29 -5.50
C VAL A 391 15.56 36.76 -5.08
N GLN A 392 16.41 35.85 -4.57
CA GLN A 392 17.81 36.12 -4.20
C GLN A 392 18.65 36.63 -5.38
N ASN A 393 18.32 36.20 -6.60
CA ASN A 393 19.00 36.57 -7.85
C ASN A 393 18.29 37.72 -8.57
N SER A 394 17.22 38.28 -7.98
CA SER A 394 16.38 39.32 -8.59
C SER A 394 16.81 40.73 -8.18
N LYS A 395 16.18 41.73 -8.82
CA LYS A 395 16.28 43.17 -8.44
C LYS A 395 15.83 43.47 -7.00
N PHE A 396 15.11 42.55 -6.35
CA PHE A 396 14.58 42.71 -4.99
C PHE A 396 15.53 42.24 -3.89
N SER A 397 16.66 41.62 -4.25
CA SER A 397 17.68 41.10 -3.32
C SER A 397 18.14 42.07 -2.22
N SER A 398 18.06 43.38 -2.46
CA SER A 398 18.35 44.45 -1.49
C SER A 398 17.29 44.66 -0.40
N LEU A 399 16.11 44.02 -0.49
CA LEU A 399 15.03 44.08 0.50
C LEU A 399 15.21 43.08 1.66
N ALA A 400 16.30 42.29 1.64
CA ALA A 400 16.56 41.25 2.63
C ALA A 400 16.60 41.81 4.07
N SER A 401 15.74 41.29 4.94
CA SER A 401 15.53 41.78 6.30
C SER A 401 15.29 40.64 7.30
N VAL A 402 15.48 40.91 8.59
CA VAL A 402 15.18 39.95 9.66
C VAL A 402 13.86 40.35 10.31
N VAL A 403 12.91 39.42 10.37
CA VAL A 403 11.63 39.56 11.07
C VAL A 403 11.60 38.50 12.18
N PRO A 404 11.96 38.86 13.44
CA PRO A 404 12.19 37.88 14.50
C PRO A 404 11.00 36.98 14.84
N GLU A 405 9.78 37.44 14.59
CA GLU A 405 8.55 36.67 14.75
C GLU A 405 8.37 35.55 13.71
N ILE A 406 9.14 35.59 12.62
CA ILE A 406 9.17 34.56 11.57
C ILE A 406 10.47 33.75 11.67
N GLN A 407 11.63 34.41 11.60
CA GLN A 407 12.93 33.75 11.50
C GLN A 407 14.09 34.65 11.95
N THR A 408 15.18 34.02 12.41
CA THR A 408 16.40 34.69 12.88
C THR A 408 17.41 35.04 11.78
N LYS A 409 17.21 34.52 10.56
CA LYS A 409 18.06 34.78 9.38
C LYS A 409 17.41 35.83 8.47
N PRO A 410 18.19 36.65 7.72
CA PRO A 410 17.63 37.53 6.71
C PRO A 410 16.87 36.76 5.63
N GLY A 411 15.69 37.25 5.25
CA GLY A 411 14.84 36.74 4.18
C GLY A 411 14.18 37.89 3.41
N ILE A 412 13.47 37.56 2.33
CA ILE A 412 12.56 38.50 1.66
C ILE A 412 11.17 37.87 1.74
N PHE A 413 10.23 38.57 2.33
CA PHE A 413 8.92 38.01 2.67
C PHE A 413 7.86 38.42 1.65
N THR A 414 6.79 37.63 1.54
CA THR A 414 5.63 37.88 0.66
C THR A 414 5.08 39.30 0.82
N PHE A 415 4.95 39.79 2.05
CA PHE A 415 4.49 41.15 2.37
C PHE A 415 5.51 42.27 2.08
N ASN A 416 6.69 41.98 1.52
CA ASN A 416 7.65 43.00 1.06
C ASN A 416 7.40 43.43 -0.40
N LEU A 417 6.68 42.62 -1.18
CA LEU A 417 6.44 42.79 -2.62
C LEU A 417 4.95 42.81 -2.95
N THR A 418 4.55 43.52 -4.01
CA THR A 418 3.18 43.44 -4.54
C THR A 418 2.93 42.12 -5.27
N TRP A 419 1.67 41.78 -5.56
CA TRP A 419 1.35 40.65 -6.44
C TRP A 419 2.08 40.77 -7.80
N GLU A 420 2.03 41.94 -8.43
CA GLU A 420 2.69 42.16 -9.72
C GLU A 420 4.20 41.89 -9.62
N GLU A 421 4.85 42.34 -8.54
CA GLU A 421 6.27 42.08 -8.28
C GLU A 421 6.56 40.57 -8.09
N ILE A 422 5.79 39.86 -7.27
CA ILE A 422 5.94 38.41 -7.04
C ILE A 422 5.68 37.62 -8.33
N SER A 423 4.71 38.02 -9.14
CA SER A 423 4.39 37.35 -10.41
C SER A 423 5.49 37.45 -11.48
N THR A 424 6.53 38.27 -11.25
CA THR A 424 7.75 38.32 -12.09
C THR A 424 8.89 37.42 -11.61
N LEU A 425 8.77 36.82 -10.41
CA LEU A 425 9.73 35.86 -9.88
C LEU A 425 9.55 34.50 -10.55
N ARG A 426 10.63 33.72 -10.65
CA ARG A 426 10.54 32.32 -11.04
C ARG A 426 10.23 31.47 -9.81
N PRO A 427 9.24 30.57 -9.87
CA PRO A 427 9.13 29.51 -8.88
C PRO A 427 10.39 28.66 -8.81
N LYS A 428 10.60 27.98 -7.69
CA LYS A 428 11.75 27.13 -7.41
C LYS A 428 11.26 25.93 -6.60
N ILE A 429 11.46 24.73 -7.12
CA ILE A 429 11.04 23.51 -6.44
C ILE A 429 11.78 23.33 -5.12
N THR A 430 11.04 22.96 -4.08
CA THR A 430 11.56 22.79 -2.72
C THR A 430 12.30 21.46 -2.62
N HIS A 431 13.40 21.45 -1.87
CA HIS A 431 14.28 20.29 -1.71
C HIS A 431 14.43 19.96 -0.22
N PRO A 432 13.64 19.00 0.32
CA PRO A 432 13.65 18.71 1.75
C PRO A 432 14.94 18.02 2.23
N TYR A 433 15.69 17.37 1.33
CA TYR A 433 16.94 16.68 1.61
C TYR A 433 18.07 17.29 0.78
N HIS A 434 19.22 17.58 1.39
CA HIS A 434 20.30 18.35 0.75
C HIS A 434 20.93 17.67 -0.47
N ASP A 435 21.00 16.33 -0.48
CA ASP A 435 21.69 15.55 -1.51
C ASP A 435 20.74 15.01 -2.60
N PHE A 436 19.43 15.31 -2.52
CA PHE A 436 18.42 14.83 -3.46
C PHE A 436 17.84 15.99 -4.29
N VAL A 437 17.89 15.89 -5.62
CA VAL A 437 17.39 16.91 -6.55
C VAL A 437 16.07 16.48 -7.17
N ARG A 438 15.00 17.26 -6.94
CA ARG A 438 13.69 17.04 -7.55
C ARG A 438 13.62 17.61 -8.96
N ASN A 439 13.02 16.84 -9.86
CA ASN A 439 12.67 17.16 -11.26
C ASN A 439 13.43 18.36 -11.89
N PRO A 440 14.74 18.22 -12.20
CA PRO A 440 15.58 19.34 -12.64
C PRO A 440 15.14 19.99 -13.97
N ARG A 441 14.27 19.33 -14.75
CA ARG A 441 13.68 19.88 -15.98
C ARG A 441 12.56 20.88 -15.70
N TYR A 442 11.77 20.68 -14.65
CA TYR A 442 10.63 21.54 -14.30
C TYR A 442 10.85 22.37 -13.02
N ALA A 443 12.02 22.23 -12.39
CA ALA A 443 12.42 22.89 -11.14
C ALA A 443 12.22 24.42 -11.05
N ASN A 444 12.09 25.15 -12.16
CA ASN A 444 11.73 26.58 -12.19
C ASN A 444 10.54 26.91 -13.12
N GLN A 445 9.59 25.99 -13.30
CA GLN A 445 8.42 26.17 -14.18
C GLN A 445 7.12 26.39 -13.39
N GLY A 446 6.08 26.81 -14.11
CA GLY A 446 4.76 27.13 -13.55
C GLY A 446 4.61 28.59 -13.09
N LYS A 447 3.45 28.90 -12.50
CA LYS A 447 3.05 30.22 -11.97
C LYS A 447 2.26 30.04 -10.68
N PHE A 448 2.54 30.85 -9.66
CA PHE A 448 1.76 30.87 -8.43
C PHE A 448 0.31 31.33 -8.67
N PHE A 449 -0.61 30.90 -7.82
CA PHE A 449 -2.01 31.35 -7.81
C PHE A 449 -2.28 32.43 -6.75
N LYS A 450 -3.14 33.39 -7.08
CA LYS A 450 -3.93 34.10 -6.06
C LYS A 450 -4.99 33.15 -5.51
N LEU A 451 -5.49 33.43 -4.31
CA LEU A 451 -6.62 32.68 -3.75
C LEU A 451 -7.86 32.71 -4.68
N SER A 452 -8.14 33.84 -5.35
CA SER A 452 -9.22 33.94 -6.35
C SER A 452 -9.07 32.94 -7.49
N ASP A 453 -7.84 32.71 -7.92
CA ASP A 453 -7.51 31.97 -9.12
C ASP A 453 -7.52 30.47 -8.78
N PHE A 454 -6.99 30.10 -7.62
CA PHE A 454 -7.13 28.77 -7.01
C PHE A 454 -8.59 28.37 -6.77
N LEU A 455 -9.39 29.24 -6.15
CA LEU A 455 -10.81 28.96 -5.88
C LEU A 455 -11.65 28.80 -7.15
N THR A 456 -11.28 29.51 -8.22
CA THR A 456 -11.89 29.36 -9.55
C THR A 456 -11.46 28.03 -10.18
N TYR A 457 -10.15 27.76 -10.23
CA TYR A 457 -9.57 26.54 -10.78
C TYR A 457 -10.17 25.28 -10.12
N ALA A 458 -10.19 25.21 -8.79
CA ALA A 458 -10.65 24.04 -8.04
C ALA A 458 -12.15 23.75 -8.24
N LYS A 459 -12.95 24.77 -8.58
CA LYS A 459 -14.39 24.65 -8.80
C LYS A 459 -14.74 23.86 -10.06
N ASP A 460 -13.89 23.95 -11.08
CA ASP A 460 -14.06 23.32 -12.40
C ASP A 460 -13.42 21.92 -12.50
N LYS A 461 -12.88 21.38 -11.41
CA LYS A 461 -12.27 20.03 -11.35
C LYS A 461 -13.18 19.03 -10.65
N ASP A 462 -12.99 17.74 -10.94
CA ASP A 462 -13.54 16.67 -10.12
C ASP A 462 -12.64 16.52 -8.88
N LEU A 463 -13.15 16.95 -7.73
CA LEU A 463 -12.47 17.03 -6.43
C LEU A 463 -13.56 17.00 -5.35
N SER A 464 -13.36 16.25 -4.28
CA SER A 464 -14.30 16.20 -3.16
C SER A 464 -14.20 17.43 -2.24
N GLY A 465 -13.06 18.13 -2.23
CA GLY A 465 -12.88 19.32 -1.39
C GLY A 465 -11.74 20.26 -1.80
N ILE A 466 -11.55 21.30 -0.98
CA ILE A 466 -10.38 22.19 -0.97
C ILE A 466 -9.92 22.44 0.47
N MET A 467 -8.61 22.62 0.67
CA MET A 467 -8.04 22.98 1.96
C MET A 467 -7.35 24.35 1.93
N ILE A 468 -7.74 25.25 2.83
CA ILE A 468 -7.14 26.58 2.97
C ILE A 468 -6.31 26.62 4.26
N ILE A 469 -4.99 26.80 4.16
CA ILE A 469 -4.07 26.67 5.30
C ILE A 469 -3.60 28.04 5.79
N MET A 470 -4.05 28.45 6.98
CA MET A 470 -3.68 29.70 7.63
C MET A 470 -2.48 29.49 8.57
N LYS A 471 -1.26 29.42 8.00
CA LYS A 471 -0.01 29.17 8.75
C LYS A 471 0.44 30.35 9.62
N ASN A 472 0.17 31.60 9.23
CA ASN A 472 0.77 32.80 9.81
C ASN A 472 -0.24 33.92 10.18
N ALA A 473 -1.54 33.60 10.24
CA ALA A 473 -2.62 34.59 10.37
C ALA A 473 -2.54 35.44 11.65
N ALA A 474 -2.14 34.87 12.80
CA ALA A 474 -1.97 35.65 14.03
C ALA A 474 -0.85 36.71 13.93
N PHE A 475 0.25 36.40 13.23
CA PHE A 475 1.31 37.36 12.94
C PHE A 475 0.84 38.45 11.97
N MET A 476 0.19 38.07 10.86
CA MET A 476 -0.30 39.01 9.85
C MET A 476 -1.30 40.02 10.43
N ALA A 477 -2.24 39.57 11.26
CA ALA A 477 -3.21 40.45 11.91
C ALA A 477 -2.55 41.41 12.91
N LYS A 478 -1.59 40.93 13.71
CA LYS A 478 -0.94 41.71 14.78
C LYS A 478 0.11 42.70 14.25
N SER A 479 0.93 42.27 13.29
CA SER A 479 2.15 42.98 12.87
C SER A 479 2.04 43.65 11.50
N LEU A 480 1.12 43.20 10.63
CA LEU A 480 0.89 43.78 9.29
C LEU A 480 -0.49 44.44 9.15
N GLY A 481 -1.44 44.15 10.05
CA GLY A 481 -2.80 44.68 10.01
C GLY A 481 -3.76 43.95 9.05
N PHE A 482 -3.34 42.82 8.45
CA PHE A 482 -4.20 42.03 7.57
C PHE A 482 -5.12 41.10 8.37
N ASP A 483 -6.44 41.31 8.29
CA ASP A 483 -7.41 40.34 8.82
C ASP A 483 -7.60 39.19 7.81
N VAL A 484 -6.67 38.23 7.84
CA VAL A 484 -6.64 37.07 6.95
C VAL A 484 -7.94 36.26 7.00
N VAL A 485 -8.59 36.19 8.17
CA VAL A 485 -9.89 35.53 8.32
C VAL A 485 -10.95 36.26 7.51
N ASP A 486 -11.01 37.59 7.58
CA ASP A 486 -11.95 38.42 6.83
C ASP A 486 -11.75 38.32 5.32
N LEU A 487 -10.49 38.39 4.88
CA LEU A 487 -10.08 38.27 3.48
C LEU A 487 -10.42 36.90 2.88
N VAL A 488 -10.13 35.80 3.60
CA VAL A 488 -10.45 34.44 3.14
C VAL A 488 -11.95 34.18 3.16
N THR A 489 -12.69 34.62 4.20
CA THR A 489 -14.17 34.50 4.22
C THR A 489 -14.78 35.25 3.03
N THR A 490 -14.27 36.44 2.72
CA THR A 490 -14.74 37.25 1.58
C THR A 490 -14.39 36.60 0.24
N ALA A 491 -13.21 35.98 0.11
CA ALA A 491 -12.81 35.29 -1.12
C ALA A 491 -13.66 34.05 -1.41
N LEU A 492 -13.96 33.22 -0.40
CA LEU A 492 -14.87 32.07 -0.52
C LEU A 492 -16.28 32.51 -0.93
N SER A 493 -16.80 33.55 -0.29
CA SER A 493 -18.12 34.13 -0.60
C SER A 493 -18.19 34.65 -2.04
N ASN A 494 -17.19 35.42 -2.48
CA ASN A 494 -17.11 35.96 -3.84
C ASN A 494 -16.93 34.87 -4.91
N ALA A 495 -16.22 33.78 -4.59
CA ALA A 495 -16.13 32.60 -5.45
C ALA A 495 -17.40 31.72 -5.43
N GLY A 496 -18.41 32.10 -4.62
CA GLY A 496 -19.69 31.42 -4.53
C GLY A 496 -19.61 30.03 -3.92
N TYR A 497 -18.78 29.86 -2.89
CA TYR A 497 -18.74 28.63 -2.06
C TYR A 497 -19.84 28.63 -0.99
N ASP A 498 -20.18 29.80 -0.42
CA ASP A 498 -21.21 29.97 0.62
C ASP A 498 -22.66 29.64 0.18
N ASN A 499 -22.90 29.47 -1.12
CA ASN A 499 -24.23 29.29 -1.74
C ASN A 499 -24.39 27.91 -2.43
N MET A 500 -23.59 26.92 -2.05
CA MET A 500 -23.56 25.59 -2.66
C MET A 500 -24.67 24.67 -2.08
N ASP A 501 -25.64 24.25 -2.92
CA ASP A 501 -26.76 23.39 -2.52
C ASP A 501 -26.27 22.00 -2.06
N PRO A 502 -26.47 21.60 -0.79
CA PRO A 502 -26.02 20.30 -0.27
C PRO A 502 -26.51 19.06 -1.02
N THR A 503 -27.48 19.19 -1.92
CA THR A 503 -27.99 18.09 -2.76
C THR A 503 -27.33 18.01 -4.14
N THR A 504 -26.51 18.99 -4.55
CA THR A 504 -25.80 18.95 -5.84
C THR A 504 -24.45 18.24 -5.76
N LYS A 505 -24.17 17.36 -6.73
CA LYS A 505 -22.92 16.57 -6.84
C LYS A 505 -21.62 17.38 -6.95
N ASN A 506 -21.69 18.69 -7.13
CA ASN A 506 -20.53 19.57 -7.30
C ASN A 506 -20.18 20.35 -6.02
N ASN A 507 -20.83 20.05 -4.89
CA ASN A 507 -20.48 20.61 -3.59
C ASN A 507 -19.12 20.08 -3.11
N LYS A 508 -18.19 20.99 -2.82
CA LYS A 508 -16.83 20.68 -2.36
C LYS A 508 -16.73 20.94 -0.87
N GLU A 509 -16.18 19.99 -0.10
CA GLU A 509 -15.89 20.21 1.32
C GLU A 509 -14.85 21.34 1.47
N ILE A 510 -15.18 22.36 2.25
CA ILE A 510 -14.28 23.49 2.52
C ILE A 510 -13.58 23.23 3.84
N MET A 511 -12.31 22.86 3.78
CA MET A 511 -11.47 22.62 4.94
C MET A 511 -10.62 23.87 5.23
N ILE A 512 -10.55 24.32 6.48
CA ILE A 512 -9.68 25.45 6.86
C ILE A 512 -8.77 25.02 8.01
N GLN A 513 -7.47 24.93 7.72
CA GLN A 513 -6.43 24.46 8.62
C GLN A 513 -5.71 25.64 9.31
N SER A 514 -5.47 25.53 10.62
CA SER A 514 -4.52 26.41 11.30
C SER A 514 -3.91 25.78 12.55
N LYS A 515 -2.70 26.23 12.90
CA LYS A 515 -2.04 25.99 14.19
C LYS A 515 -2.53 26.95 15.30
N ASP A 516 -3.20 28.04 14.91
CA ASP A 516 -3.67 29.07 15.85
C ASP A 516 -5.13 28.78 16.25
N SER A 517 -5.35 28.16 17.41
CA SER A 517 -6.72 27.81 17.87
C SER A 517 -7.67 29.02 17.95
N ALA A 518 -7.14 30.22 18.24
CA ALA A 518 -7.90 31.48 18.22
C ALA A 518 -8.40 31.87 16.80
N VAL A 519 -7.69 31.49 15.74
CA VAL A 519 -8.11 31.68 14.35
C VAL A 519 -9.29 30.76 14.04
N LEU A 520 -9.22 29.50 14.45
CA LEU A 520 -10.31 28.53 14.30
C LEU A 520 -11.56 28.93 15.11
N VAL A 521 -11.40 29.44 16.35
CA VAL A 521 -12.51 30.02 17.14
C VAL A 521 -13.17 31.19 16.39
N LYS A 522 -12.40 32.09 15.78
CA LYS A 522 -12.94 33.22 15.00
C LYS A 522 -13.63 32.76 13.72
N LEU A 523 -13.13 31.71 13.06
CA LEU A 523 -13.76 31.08 11.90
C LEU A 523 -15.08 30.41 12.27
N LYS A 524 -15.15 29.64 13.36
CA LYS A 524 -16.37 28.95 13.83
C LYS A 524 -17.52 29.90 14.21
N GLN A 525 -17.21 31.18 14.45
CA GLN A 525 -18.18 32.26 14.67
C GLN A 525 -18.68 32.93 13.38
N ARG A 526 -18.04 32.67 12.24
CA ARG A 526 -18.30 33.32 10.94
C ARG A 526 -18.76 32.36 9.85
N LEU A 527 -18.21 31.15 9.83
CA LEU A 527 -18.47 30.09 8.85
C LEU A 527 -19.08 28.88 9.57
N THR A 528 -20.30 28.51 9.18
CA THR A 528 -21.03 27.37 9.75
C THR A 528 -21.07 26.15 8.83
N GLN A 529 -20.45 26.25 7.65
CA GLN A 529 -20.44 25.21 6.60
C GLN A 529 -19.03 24.71 6.24
N CYS A 530 -17.99 25.15 6.97
CA CYS A 530 -16.60 24.78 6.72
C CYS A 530 -16.05 23.93 7.86
N LYS A 531 -15.24 22.92 7.52
CA LYS A 531 -14.61 21.98 8.44
C LYS A 531 -13.31 22.57 8.97
N LEU A 532 -13.23 22.76 10.28
CA LEU A 532 -12.10 23.45 10.90
C LEU A 532 -11.07 22.43 11.37
N VAL A 533 -9.82 22.59 10.91
CA VAL A 533 -8.76 21.61 11.09
C VAL A 533 -7.64 22.21 11.93
N TYR A 534 -7.31 21.55 13.05
CA TYR A 534 -6.26 22.03 13.96
C TYR A 534 -4.96 21.26 13.74
N SER A 535 -3.87 21.96 13.42
CA SER A 535 -2.53 21.34 13.40
C SER A 535 -1.99 21.21 14.82
N LEU A 536 -1.66 19.98 15.23
CA LEU A 536 -0.84 19.76 16.42
C LEU A 536 0.59 20.27 16.20
N PRO A 537 1.35 20.55 17.27
CA PRO A 537 2.80 20.64 17.19
C PRO A 537 3.42 19.33 16.66
N VAL A 538 4.59 19.43 16.02
CA VAL A 538 5.37 18.27 15.58
C VAL A 538 5.93 17.46 16.76
N LYS A 539 6.14 16.16 16.55
CA LYS A 539 6.73 15.19 17.48
C LYS A 539 6.02 15.10 18.84
N VAL A 540 4.69 15.20 18.81
CA VAL A 540 3.80 15.03 19.97
C VAL A 540 3.57 13.54 20.26
N GLY A 541 3.17 13.20 21.48
CA GLY A 541 2.81 11.83 21.87
C GLY A 541 1.32 11.69 22.14
N ASP A 542 0.96 10.69 22.95
CA ASP A 542 -0.39 10.44 23.47
C ASP A 542 -1.07 11.73 24.02
N VAL A 543 -2.36 11.89 23.77
CA VAL A 543 -3.12 13.13 24.01
C VAL A 543 -4.26 12.87 24.99
N SER A 544 -4.30 13.62 26.10
CA SER A 544 -5.31 13.40 27.14
C SER A 544 -6.73 13.84 26.72
N ASP A 545 -7.75 13.12 27.20
CA ASP A 545 -9.19 13.40 26.99
C ASP A 545 -9.55 14.89 27.13
N SER A 546 -8.96 15.57 28.12
CA SER A 546 -9.13 17.00 28.39
C SER A 546 -8.66 17.89 27.23
N CYS A 547 -7.53 17.57 26.61
CA CYS A 547 -6.99 18.29 25.47
C CYS A 547 -7.87 18.07 24.23
N VAL A 548 -8.29 16.83 23.97
CA VAL A 548 -9.20 16.54 22.84
C VAL A 548 -10.58 17.18 23.04
N ALA A 549 -11.08 17.22 24.29
CA ALA A 549 -12.30 17.93 24.66
C ALA A 549 -12.19 19.46 24.55
N ASP A 550 -10.99 20.04 24.67
CA ASP A 550 -10.73 21.45 24.36
C ASP A 550 -10.66 21.69 22.84
N ILE A 551 -9.99 20.83 22.06
CA ILE A 551 -9.87 20.93 20.60
C ILE A 551 -11.25 20.92 19.92
N LYS A 552 -12.14 20.01 20.33
CA LYS A 552 -13.53 19.92 19.84
C LYS A 552 -14.34 21.24 19.89
N LYS A 553 -13.97 22.17 20.78
CA LYS A 553 -14.68 23.45 20.93
C LYS A 553 -14.47 24.37 19.71
N PHE A 554 -13.39 24.17 18.96
CA PHE A 554 -13.00 25.05 17.85
C PHE A 554 -12.63 24.31 16.56
N ALA A 555 -12.34 23.02 16.60
CA ALA A 555 -12.03 22.20 15.43
C ALA A 555 -12.94 20.96 15.33
N ASP A 556 -13.04 20.44 14.11
CA ASP A 556 -13.83 19.27 13.70
C ASP A 556 -12.92 18.13 13.19
N ALA A 557 -11.66 18.47 12.88
CA ALA A 557 -10.59 17.54 12.54
C ALA A 557 -9.22 18.02 13.06
N VAL A 558 -8.22 17.15 13.02
CA VAL A 558 -6.86 17.39 13.49
C VAL A 558 -5.85 16.96 12.42
N ILE A 559 -4.82 17.77 12.20
CA ILE A 559 -3.62 17.42 11.43
C ILE A 559 -2.54 17.00 12.43
N VAL A 560 -1.96 15.83 12.21
CA VAL A 560 -0.92 15.19 13.03
C VAL A 560 0.34 15.01 12.19
N ASP A 561 1.48 15.41 12.72
CA ASP A 561 2.78 15.17 12.07
C ASP A 561 3.15 13.67 12.13
N ARG A 562 3.67 13.12 11.04
CA ARG A 562 3.99 11.69 10.90
C ARG A 562 4.87 11.14 12.05
N GLU A 563 5.91 11.87 12.44
CA GLU A 563 6.79 11.49 13.57
C GLU A 563 6.09 11.50 14.95
N SER A 564 4.88 12.08 15.04
CA SER A 564 4.04 12.03 16.23
C SER A 564 3.26 10.71 16.34
N VAL A 565 2.96 10.03 15.22
CA VAL A 565 2.31 8.72 15.21
C VAL A 565 3.34 7.62 15.43
N PHE A 566 4.38 7.58 14.59
CA PHE A 566 5.51 6.66 14.70
C PHE A 566 6.78 7.47 14.94
N ALA A 567 7.25 7.47 16.19
CA ALA A 567 8.46 8.19 16.56
C ALA A 567 9.70 7.47 16.01
N GLU A 568 10.55 8.22 15.31
CA GLU A 568 11.71 7.71 14.58
C GLU A 568 13.04 7.97 15.32
N SER A 569 14.04 7.13 15.05
CA SER A 569 15.43 7.33 15.44
C SER A 569 16.37 6.71 14.42
N LYS A 570 17.22 7.52 13.79
CA LYS A 570 18.16 7.10 12.73
C LYS A 570 17.50 6.37 11.53
N GLY A 571 16.25 6.72 11.20
CA GLY A 571 15.49 6.07 10.13
C GLY A 571 14.82 4.76 10.53
N PHE A 572 14.78 4.40 11.82
CA PHE A 572 14.03 3.26 12.35
C PHE A 572 12.91 3.72 13.28
N ILE A 573 11.80 3.01 13.30
CA ILE A 573 10.66 3.26 14.19
C ILE A 573 10.99 2.73 15.58
N ILE A 574 10.93 3.60 16.59
CA ILE A 574 11.24 3.24 17.99
C ILE A 574 10.01 3.20 18.90
N ARG A 575 8.88 3.82 18.51
CA ARG A 575 7.65 3.84 19.29
C ARG A 575 6.45 4.30 18.47
N LYS A 576 5.38 3.50 18.43
CA LYS A 576 4.02 3.98 18.12
C LYS A 576 3.43 4.75 19.31
N SER A 577 2.87 5.94 19.09
CA SER A 577 2.06 6.67 20.08
C SER A 577 0.57 6.36 19.93
N LYS A 578 -0.27 6.90 20.82
CA LYS A 578 -1.73 6.79 20.74
C LYS A 578 -2.43 8.02 20.13
N VAL A 579 -1.66 8.98 19.59
CA VAL A 579 -2.20 10.28 19.14
C VAL A 579 -3.39 10.16 18.17
N VAL A 580 -3.42 9.10 17.34
CA VAL A 580 -4.50 8.86 16.38
C VAL A 580 -5.71 8.25 17.10
N GLU A 581 -5.52 7.20 17.89
CA GLU A 581 -6.60 6.55 18.66
C GLU A 581 -7.24 7.50 19.70
N ASP A 582 -6.44 8.31 20.41
CA ASP A 582 -6.92 9.28 21.41
C ASP A 582 -7.82 10.36 20.77
N VAL A 583 -7.52 10.78 19.53
CA VAL A 583 -8.29 11.79 18.80
C VAL A 583 -9.49 11.18 18.06
N GLN A 584 -9.32 10.01 17.42
CA GLN A 584 -10.39 9.30 16.72
C GLN A 584 -11.45 8.73 17.66
N SER A 585 -11.07 8.19 18.83
CA SER A 585 -12.03 7.70 19.84
C SER A 585 -12.92 8.81 20.41
N ALA A 586 -12.47 10.06 20.31
CA ALA A 586 -13.28 11.23 20.60
C ALA A 586 -14.23 11.61 19.45
N GLY A 587 -14.05 11.12 18.23
CA GLY A 587 -14.85 11.47 17.05
C GLY A 587 -14.42 12.79 16.39
N LEU A 588 -13.13 13.11 16.41
CA LEU A 588 -12.53 14.08 15.48
C LEU A 588 -11.87 13.30 14.34
N ALA A 589 -11.95 13.82 13.10
CA ALA A 589 -11.20 13.22 12.00
C ALA A 589 -9.70 13.51 12.17
N VAL A 590 -8.84 12.58 11.74
CA VAL A 590 -7.39 12.72 11.79
C VAL A 590 -6.81 12.65 10.38
N TYR A 591 -5.98 13.63 10.05
CA TYR A 591 -5.15 13.67 8.85
C TYR A 591 -3.68 13.62 9.28
N VAL A 592 -2.84 12.90 8.54
CA VAL A 592 -1.40 12.78 8.85
C VAL A 592 -0.59 13.47 7.75
N GLU A 593 0.36 14.32 8.14
CA GLU A 593 1.23 15.06 7.22
C GLU A 593 2.72 14.89 7.58
N VAL A 594 3.69 14.92 6.66
CA VAL A 594 3.61 14.94 5.19
C VAL A 594 4.31 13.70 4.66
N PHE A 595 3.61 12.86 3.90
CA PHE A 595 4.18 11.69 3.22
C PHE A 595 5.05 12.09 2.03
N ARG A 596 6.09 11.29 1.75
CA ARG A 596 7.04 11.50 0.64
C ARG A 596 7.59 10.15 0.18
N ASN A 597 7.62 9.93 -1.14
CA ASN A 597 8.15 8.72 -1.77
C ASN A 597 9.65 8.80 -2.13
N GLU A 598 10.37 9.87 -1.73
CA GLU A 598 11.83 9.85 -1.75
C GLU A 598 12.35 8.77 -0.80
N TYR A 599 13.21 7.86 -1.26
CA TYR A 599 13.73 6.71 -0.49
C TYR A 599 14.43 7.06 0.85
N VAL A 600 14.73 8.34 1.09
CA VAL A 600 15.30 8.87 2.34
C VAL A 600 14.23 9.35 3.34
N SER A 601 12.93 9.26 3.00
CA SER A 601 11.82 9.68 3.86
C SER A 601 11.16 8.52 4.61
N PRO A 602 10.75 7.39 4.01
CA PRO A 602 10.15 6.31 4.79
C PRO A 602 11.19 5.63 5.70
N PRO A 603 10.84 5.28 6.96
CA PRO A 603 11.64 4.41 7.79
C PRO A 603 12.04 3.10 7.11
N VAL A 604 13.16 2.55 7.55
CA VAL A 604 13.67 1.25 7.09
C VAL A 604 12.71 0.10 7.44
N ASP A 605 11.94 0.24 8.54
CA ASP A 605 10.83 -0.66 8.91
C ASP A 605 9.70 -0.70 7.86
N PHE A 606 9.60 0.31 6.99
CA PHE A 606 8.71 0.34 5.82
C PHE A 606 9.46 0.06 4.50
N PHE A 607 10.63 -0.58 4.55
CA PHE A 607 11.40 -1.02 3.38
C PHE A 607 11.84 0.11 2.42
N ALA A 608 11.82 1.37 2.88
CA ALA A 608 11.93 2.59 2.05
C ALA A 608 10.81 2.75 1.00
N ASP A 609 9.67 2.09 1.20
CA ASP A 609 8.50 2.05 0.33
C ASP A 609 7.37 2.95 0.86
N GLY A 610 6.87 3.85 0.02
CA GLY A 610 5.83 4.82 0.39
C GLY A 610 4.45 4.20 0.58
N THR A 611 4.16 3.08 -0.09
CA THR A 611 2.89 2.35 0.00
C THR A 611 2.82 1.52 1.27
N VAL A 612 3.94 0.87 1.66
CA VAL A 612 4.06 0.25 2.98
C VAL A 612 3.87 1.30 4.07
N GLU A 613 4.54 2.45 3.95
CA GLU A 613 4.38 3.57 4.89
C GLU A 613 2.90 3.96 5.04
N ILE A 614 2.24 4.39 3.96
CA ILE A 614 0.84 4.85 4.00
C ILE A 614 -0.10 3.80 4.61
N ASN A 615 0.01 2.53 4.21
CA ASN A 615 -0.84 1.47 4.75
C ASN A 615 -0.64 1.24 6.26
N ASN A 616 0.60 1.32 6.75
CA ASN A 616 0.90 1.18 8.17
C ASN A 616 0.33 2.36 9.00
N TYR A 617 0.31 3.58 8.45
CA TYR A 617 -0.38 4.73 9.07
C TYR A 617 -1.91 4.60 9.05
N VAL A 618 -2.51 4.06 7.99
CA VAL A 618 -3.96 3.84 7.88
C VAL A 618 -4.45 2.79 8.89
N GLN A 619 -3.70 1.69 9.03
CA GLN A 619 -4.06 0.57 9.90
C GLN A 619 -3.54 0.72 11.34
N LEU A 620 -2.62 1.66 11.57
CA LEU A 620 -1.91 1.86 12.83
C LEU A 620 -1.16 0.59 13.31
N GLN A 621 -0.70 -0.24 12.38
CA GLN A 621 0.18 -1.39 12.58
C GLN A 621 1.62 -1.02 12.18
N VAL A 622 2.64 -1.71 12.73
CA VAL A 622 4.05 -1.61 12.31
C VAL A 622 4.79 -2.92 12.63
N PRO A 623 5.56 -3.53 11.70
CA PRO A 623 6.49 -4.63 11.98
C PRO A 623 7.81 -4.13 12.60
N ILE A 624 7.76 -3.62 13.83
CA ILE A 624 8.86 -2.89 14.47
C ILE A 624 10.12 -3.76 14.62
N GLY A 625 11.16 -3.46 13.84
CA GLY A 625 12.47 -4.12 13.96
C GLY A 625 12.51 -5.60 13.54
N ASP A 626 11.48 -6.12 12.87
CA ASP A 626 11.40 -7.55 12.51
C ASP A 626 12.45 -7.96 11.46
N LEU A 627 12.62 -7.17 10.40
CA LEU A 627 13.37 -7.58 9.19
C LEU A 627 14.82 -8.01 9.46
N ALA A 628 15.52 -7.31 10.36
CA ALA A 628 16.90 -7.65 10.72
C ALA A 628 16.97 -8.95 11.55
N GLN A 629 16.00 -9.17 12.43
CA GLN A 629 15.90 -10.39 13.24
C GLN A 629 15.47 -11.60 12.41
N LEU A 630 14.65 -11.38 11.37
CA LEU A 630 14.18 -12.40 10.42
C LEU A 630 15.35 -13.10 9.72
N LEU A 631 16.29 -12.31 9.18
CA LEU A 631 17.51 -12.82 8.55
C LEU A 631 18.41 -13.54 9.56
N ASP A 632 18.64 -12.95 10.73
CA ASP A 632 19.54 -13.48 11.76
C ASP A 632 18.98 -14.72 12.51
N ALA A 633 17.67 -15.00 12.46
CA ALA A 633 17.03 -16.11 13.16
C ALA A 633 16.56 -17.26 12.24
N GLU A 634 15.78 -16.97 11.20
CA GLU A 634 15.10 -17.99 10.37
C GLU A 634 15.99 -18.53 9.24
N CYS A 635 16.94 -17.70 8.76
CA CYS A 635 17.83 -18.03 7.65
C CYS A 635 19.25 -18.42 8.10
N SER A 636 19.72 -17.95 9.26
CA SER A 636 21.09 -18.18 9.77
C SER A 636 21.41 -19.59 10.29
N THR A 637 20.51 -20.57 10.16
CA THR A 637 20.73 -21.96 10.61
C THR A 637 20.51 -23.04 9.54
N GLY A 638 20.58 -22.68 8.25
CA GLY A 638 20.62 -23.59 7.10
C GLY A 638 21.99 -23.57 6.40
N GLY A 639 22.64 -24.73 6.25
CA GLY A 639 24.00 -24.81 5.73
C GLY A 639 24.15 -24.39 4.26
N MET A 640 25.32 -23.83 3.91
CA MET A 640 25.70 -23.58 2.51
C MET A 640 25.50 -24.84 1.67
N LEU A 641 24.92 -24.70 0.47
CA LEU A 641 24.76 -25.81 -0.47
C LEU A 641 26.10 -26.55 -0.64
N PRO A 642 26.14 -27.89 -0.58
CA PRO A 642 27.31 -28.63 -1.01
C PRO A 642 27.55 -28.26 -2.48
N ALA A 643 28.78 -27.83 -2.80
CA ALA A 643 29.10 -27.37 -4.15
C ALA A 643 28.67 -28.43 -5.16
N LEU A 644 27.73 -28.05 -6.06
CA LEU A 644 27.38 -28.89 -7.20
C LEU A 644 28.67 -29.25 -7.91
N ALA A 645 28.86 -30.54 -8.17
CA ALA A 645 29.98 -30.98 -9.00
C ALA A 645 29.94 -30.16 -10.29
N PRO A 646 31.06 -29.56 -10.73
CA PRO A 646 31.05 -28.69 -11.90
C PRO A 646 30.44 -29.45 -13.07
N MET A 647 29.58 -28.76 -13.83
CA MET A 647 28.99 -29.25 -15.08
C MET A 647 30.07 -30.03 -15.85
N PRO A 648 29.79 -31.27 -16.30
CA PRO A 648 30.80 -32.11 -16.92
C PRO A 648 31.47 -31.32 -18.04
N VAL A 649 32.80 -31.18 -17.94
CA VAL A 649 33.58 -30.29 -18.80
C VAL A 649 33.26 -30.60 -20.26
N LEU A 650 32.80 -29.59 -21.00
CA LEU A 650 32.47 -29.72 -22.42
C LEU A 650 33.65 -30.37 -23.14
N ASN A 651 33.43 -31.55 -23.70
CA ASN A 651 34.48 -32.24 -24.43
C ASN A 651 34.68 -31.55 -25.78
N SER A 652 35.88 -31.67 -26.35
CA SER A 652 36.26 -31.02 -27.60
C SER A 652 35.50 -31.52 -28.85
N SER A 653 34.56 -32.46 -28.70
CA SER A 653 33.54 -32.82 -29.68
C SER A 653 32.39 -31.82 -29.77
N ASP A 654 32.10 -31.11 -28.68
CA ASP A 654 30.81 -30.45 -28.46
C ASP A 654 30.87 -28.93 -28.79
N VAL A 655 32.08 -28.42 -29.04
CA VAL A 655 32.36 -27.04 -29.45
C VAL A 655 33.39 -27.05 -30.60
N ILE A 656 32.92 -27.12 -31.84
CA ILE A 656 33.76 -27.03 -33.04
C ILE A 656 33.23 -25.89 -33.93
N GLU A 657 33.78 -24.70 -33.74
CA GLU A 657 33.69 -23.60 -34.71
C GLU A 657 34.95 -23.58 -35.62
N PRO A 658 34.86 -23.04 -36.86
CA PRO A 658 36.01 -22.97 -37.76
C PRO A 658 37.10 -22.00 -37.26
N PRO A 659 38.39 -22.35 -37.33
CA PRO A 659 39.45 -21.49 -36.81
C PRO A 659 39.70 -20.25 -37.69
N LEU A 660 39.73 -19.07 -37.06
CA LEU A 660 40.30 -17.84 -37.63
C LEU A 660 41.76 -17.67 -37.16
N PRO A 661 42.61 -16.97 -37.94
CA PRO A 661 44.07 -16.97 -37.73
C PRO A 661 44.53 -16.14 -36.53
N ALA A 662 45.68 -16.55 -35.96
CA ALA A 662 46.23 -16.01 -34.72
C ALA A 662 47.06 -14.72 -34.89
N ALA A 663 47.22 -13.98 -33.78
CA ALA A 663 48.17 -12.88 -33.61
C ALA A 663 48.84 -12.95 -32.21
N GLU A 664 50.06 -12.41 -32.08
CA GLU A 664 50.96 -12.68 -30.94
C GLU A 664 50.87 -11.68 -29.74
N PRO A 665 51.32 -12.07 -28.53
CA PRO A 665 51.10 -11.32 -27.28
C PRO A 665 52.25 -10.37 -26.87
N LYS A 666 51.98 -9.47 -25.89
CA LYS A 666 52.99 -8.70 -25.13
C LYS A 666 52.65 -8.56 -23.63
N SER A 667 53.59 -8.03 -22.83
CA SER A 667 53.86 -8.45 -21.45
C SER A 667 53.88 -7.37 -20.33
N ALA A 668 53.25 -7.69 -19.20
CA ALA A 668 53.76 -7.65 -17.79
C ALA A 668 54.20 -6.36 -17.02
N ALA A 669 53.85 -6.35 -15.71
CA ALA A 669 54.67 -6.05 -14.50
C ALA A 669 54.56 -4.69 -13.71
N GLY A 670 54.52 -4.82 -12.35
CA GLY A 670 54.95 -3.85 -11.29
C GLY A 670 53.90 -2.85 -10.70
N SER A 671 54.08 -2.10 -9.59
CA SER A 671 54.69 -2.29 -8.22
C SER A 671 54.97 -0.93 -7.52
N SER A 672 54.90 -0.66 -6.19
CA SER A 672 54.24 -1.28 -5.00
C SER A 672 54.55 -0.49 -3.67
N ALA A 673 53.61 -0.41 -2.71
CA ALA A 673 53.74 0.09 -1.29
C ALA A 673 54.01 1.61 -1.06
N THR A 674 54.02 2.25 0.14
CA THR A 674 54.13 1.84 1.57
C THR A 674 53.63 2.92 2.59
N ASN A 675 53.20 2.51 3.81
CA ASN A 675 53.31 3.15 5.17
C ASN A 675 52.89 4.64 5.44
N ALA A 676 51.90 4.94 6.31
CA ALA A 676 51.90 5.04 7.81
C ALA A 676 51.91 6.52 8.32
N CYS A 677 51.73 6.94 9.59
CA CYS A 677 51.68 6.30 10.93
C CYS A 677 50.79 7.09 11.96
N VAL A 678 51.09 7.10 13.27
CA VAL A 678 50.25 7.60 14.43
C VAL A 678 51.07 8.53 15.37
N VAL A 679 50.54 9.46 16.21
CA VAL A 679 50.01 9.40 17.62
C VAL A 679 49.69 10.88 18.05
N GLY A 680 48.81 11.30 18.99
CA GLY A 680 47.86 10.66 19.94
C GLY A 680 47.96 11.21 21.40
N VAL A 681 47.02 10.85 22.31
CA VAL A 681 47.10 10.90 23.82
C VAL A 681 46.89 12.29 24.50
N ARG A 682 46.17 12.52 25.64
CA ARG A 682 45.53 11.68 26.71
C ARG A 682 44.26 12.35 27.32
N ALA A 683 43.50 11.61 28.16
CA ALA A 683 42.33 12.09 28.93
C ALA A 683 42.46 11.85 30.47
N PRO A 684 41.52 12.34 31.30
CA PRO A 684 41.17 11.76 32.60
C PRO A 684 39.68 11.31 32.73
N PRO A 685 39.31 10.49 33.74
CA PRO A 685 38.03 9.77 33.83
C PRO A 685 37.32 9.98 35.20
N PRO A 686 36.47 9.08 35.76
CA PRO A 686 35.57 8.04 35.21
C PRO A 686 34.11 8.18 35.72
N LEU A 687 33.18 7.33 35.24
CA LEU A 687 32.11 6.74 36.07
C LEU A 687 31.67 5.38 35.48
N PHE A 688 31.25 4.47 36.37
CA PHE A 688 30.73 3.11 36.11
C PHE A 688 29.18 3.16 36.10
N SER A 689 28.37 2.22 35.57
CA SER A 689 28.55 1.00 34.75
C SER A 689 27.14 0.47 34.36
N SER A 690 26.88 -0.46 33.44
CA SER A 690 27.74 -1.28 32.54
C SER A 690 26.89 -1.84 31.39
N SER A 691 27.46 -1.95 30.20
CA SER A 691 26.89 -2.67 29.06
C SER A 691 28.02 -3.17 28.15
N ARG A 692 28.18 -4.49 27.98
CA ARG A 692 29.36 -5.07 27.32
C ARG A 692 29.06 -6.28 26.43
N GLU A 693 28.13 -6.11 25.51
CA GLU A 693 27.87 -7.04 24.39
C GLU A 693 27.48 -6.26 23.12
N TYR A 694 26.46 -5.40 23.20
CA TYR A 694 25.89 -4.62 22.08
C TYR A 694 26.83 -3.69 21.29
N VAL A 695 28.07 -3.46 21.72
CA VAL A 695 29.01 -2.54 21.04
C VAL A 695 29.97 -3.26 20.09
N LEU A 696 30.20 -4.57 20.25
CA LEU A 696 31.14 -5.29 19.39
C LEU A 696 30.62 -5.52 17.96
N LEU A 697 29.34 -5.90 17.79
CA LEU A 697 28.75 -6.14 16.47
C LEU A 697 28.77 -4.90 15.57
N ALA A 698 28.29 -3.76 16.10
CA ALA A 698 28.17 -2.51 15.37
C ALA A 698 29.52 -1.94 14.86
N THR A 699 30.65 -2.39 15.43
CA THR A 699 31.99 -1.91 15.03
C THR A 699 32.67 -2.82 14.00
N LEU A 700 32.23 -4.07 13.82
CA LEU A 700 32.76 -4.95 12.77
C LEU A 700 32.12 -4.67 11.40
N LEU A 701 30.80 -4.48 11.36
CA LEU A 701 30.05 -4.27 10.12
C LEU A 701 30.51 -3.02 9.34
N LEU A 702 30.91 -1.95 10.04
CA LEU A 702 31.36 -0.71 9.41
C LEU A 702 32.74 -0.80 8.73
N LEU A 703 33.49 -1.91 8.89
CA LEU A 703 34.82 -2.11 8.31
C LEU A 703 34.84 -3.04 7.09
N GLN A 704 33.67 -3.46 6.58
CA GLN A 704 33.54 -4.26 5.35
C GLN A 704 32.91 -3.48 4.17
N MET A 705 32.73 -2.16 4.32
CA MET A 705 32.18 -1.26 3.29
C MET A 705 33.13 -0.08 2.97
N LEU A 706 34.44 -0.32 3.02
CA LEU A 706 35.53 0.59 2.61
C LEU A 706 36.63 -0.19 1.88
#